data_AF-A0A8H4UAE3-F1
#
_entry.id   AF-A0A8H4UAE3-F1
#
_cell.length_a   1.000
_cell.length_b   1.000
_cell.length_c   1.000
_cell.angle_alpha   90.00
_cell.angle_beta   90.00
_cell.angle_gamma   90.00
#
_symmetry.space_group_name_H-M   'P 1'
#
loop_
_entity.id
_entity.type
_entity.pdbx_description
1 polymer ?
#
loop_
_entity_poly.entity_id
_entity_poly.type
_entity_poly.pdbx_seq_one_letter_code
_entity_poly.pdbx_strand_id
1 'polypeptide(L)'
;MSWTSLPRELKLQIFETIIQDCYGNKRPQRGLASLAAVSIQWQAFFESWTFRELTLGQSDLSAFSDITEGARKVRLRYTRRLWLRVKLNTYDSLVCRLPEDEATIRSNNAIFTGAVWNLLTILSAANGSLHGRGITLELSAYSPSDLHHCYRDFKMADEYPFITKDDLVDQNVFDRYHETRAAEQATHRSHTLDDMKRFRGTEPLSLISVQSGSIQYGVRGAARRLPRVNIVTGLILRRHSYRNISTGALEMLIFQSFIGLEMLRDEQWRPVEHEQQELVRTSYFSNILRGAYTLSRLYVYQDNDRGLNQDNPMTRDIGPGRQLAAKSLSLTELSIGPEIDSTGFLWEFFPALLKKYGYPYFFWPELRYLALSCPDLRATEKGFNQQAIDNVLRAAASAASCMPELMTMELWYGDRWSTALFRYSGKTDPPTVTWRSNWKNSWGFDLIWSKEVKEGWKETATVYLDYTREPDFSIEPLDEVGSQIWDSLGRGVVRHLELKEMVLDPVSLKEVEWEADHGTSLWKETCLPKRNRRASHLRRIRSKKRSVSHAQLLIPLTRATRQRNIALCKEYMSIAYSPTDNKGGSSVQHLCHPDSWFWAPATFPGCETPMDYADSHAAVMASVADLSIVRFDQAWAKDGHVLLRYTAQGSHCGEPYKGIGSTGRRAQWSAAAIFEVEGGKIRSFTKDWDQKTMQIQLGWAPVEESDDPRWNAKALGNPEESRKNKG
;
A
#
# COMPACT_ATOMS: atom_id res chain seq x y z
N MET A 1 -38.35 -18.61 -19.95
CA MET A 1 -37.15 -18.59 -20.82
C MET A 1 -36.20 -19.68 -20.35
N SER A 2 -35.54 -20.40 -21.25
CA SER A 2 -34.53 -21.39 -20.87
C SER A 2 -33.18 -20.69 -20.65
N TRP A 3 -32.30 -21.27 -19.83
CA TRP A 3 -30.93 -20.76 -19.67
C TRP A 3 -30.23 -20.61 -21.03
N THR A 4 -30.43 -21.57 -21.94
CA THR A 4 -29.85 -21.55 -23.28
C THR A 4 -30.29 -20.36 -24.11
N SER A 5 -31.52 -19.87 -23.94
CA SER A 5 -32.08 -18.74 -24.71
C SER A 5 -31.66 -17.36 -24.20
N LEU A 6 -30.96 -17.26 -23.06
CA LEU A 6 -30.51 -15.97 -22.52
C LEU A 6 -29.28 -15.44 -23.30
N PRO A 7 -29.23 -14.13 -23.62
CA PRO A 7 -28.03 -13.44 -24.09
C PRO A 7 -26.83 -13.62 -23.16
N ARG A 8 -25.62 -13.56 -23.70
CA ARG A 8 -24.38 -13.79 -22.95
C ARG A 8 -24.20 -12.77 -21.83
N GLU A 9 -24.59 -11.52 -22.09
CA GLU A 9 -24.50 -10.39 -21.19
C GLU A 9 -25.37 -10.63 -19.95
N LEU A 10 -26.60 -11.08 -20.13
CA LEU A 10 -27.50 -11.43 -19.03
C LEU A 10 -26.98 -12.63 -18.24
N LYS A 11 -26.42 -13.64 -18.91
CA LYS A 11 -25.78 -14.79 -18.23
C LYS A 11 -24.60 -14.35 -17.35
N LEU A 12 -23.76 -13.43 -17.84
CA LEU A 12 -22.63 -12.89 -17.09
C LEU A 12 -23.09 -12.04 -15.90
N GLN A 13 -24.09 -11.18 -16.09
CA GLN A 13 -24.68 -10.40 -14.99
C GLN A 13 -25.28 -11.30 -13.90
N ILE A 14 -25.95 -12.39 -14.29
CA ILE A 14 -26.45 -13.39 -13.33
C ILE A 14 -25.28 -14.02 -12.55
N PHE A 15 -24.21 -14.42 -13.23
CA PHE A 15 -23.05 -14.98 -12.56
C PHE A 15 -22.36 -13.99 -11.62
N GLU A 16 -22.18 -12.74 -12.04
CA GLU A 16 -21.62 -11.67 -11.21
C GLU A 16 -22.48 -11.39 -9.97
N THR A 17 -23.81 -11.43 -10.12
CA THR A 17 -24.74 -11.29 -8.99
C THR A 17 -24.57 -12.45 -8.00
N ILE A 18 -24.46 -13.70 -8.50
CA ILE A 18 -24.23 -14.88 -7.65
C ILE A 18 -22.90 -14.76 -6.90
N ILE A 19 -21.84 -14.28 -7.57
CA ILE A 19 -20.55 -14.00 -6.94
C ILE A 19 -20.73 -13.00 -5.81
N GLN A 20 -21.35 -11.84 -6.06
CA GLN A 20 -21.60 -10.81 -5.05
C GLN A 20 -22.37 -11.35 -3.83
N ASP A 21 -23.42 -12.15 -4.06
CA ASP A 21 -24.20 -12.78 -2.99
C ASP A 21 -23.38 -13.78 -2.15
N CYS A 22 -22.48 -14.53 -2.80
CA CYS A 22 -21.59 -15.47 -2.13
C CYS A 22 -20.53 -14.75 -1.27
N TYR A 23 -20.02 -13.59 -1.71
CA TYR A 23 -19.04 -12.80 -0.96
C TYR A 23 -19.68 -11.90 0.12
N GLY A 24 -20.96 -11.50 -0.03
CA GLY A 24 -21.66 -10.60 0.88
C GLY A 24 -22.22 -11.25 2.16
N ASN A 25 -22.41 -12.58 2.19
CA ASN A 25 -23.04 -13.27 3.31
C ASN A 25 -22.03 -14.04 4.20
N LYS A 26 -22.27 -14.02 5.52
CA LYS A 26 -21.44 -14.64 6.59
C LYS A 26 -21.42 -16.20 6.55
N ARG A 27 -21.16 -16.83 5.40
CA ARG A 27 -20.93 -18.29 5.32
C ARG A 27 -19.70 -18.58 4.47
N PRO A 28 -18.65 -19.21 5.04
CA PRO A 28 -17.45 -19.54 4.31
C PRO A 28 -17.65 -20.77 3.39
N GLN A 29 -16.99 -20.71 2.24
CA GLN A 29 -16.45 -21.81 1.42
C GLN A 29 -17.36 -22.85 0.74
N ARG A 30 -18.65 -23.02 1.08
CA ARG A 30 -19.54 -23.92 0.30
C ARG A 30 -20.46 -23.13 -0.63
N GLY A 31 -20.02 -22.89 -1.86
CA GLY A 31 -20.89 -22.27 -2.89
C GLY A 31 -20.31 -22.31 -4.30
N LEU A 32 -19.14 -21.72 -4.53
CA LEU A 32 -18.65 -21.52 -5.91
C LEU A 32 -18.16 -22.81 -6.59
N ALA A 33 -17.50 -23.70 -5.86
CA ALA A 33 -17.01 -24.96 -6.43
C ALA A 33 -18.14 -25.87 -6.92
N SER A 34 -19.28 -25.90 -6.21
CA SER A 34 -20.47 -26.64 -6.65
C SER A 34 -21.11 -26.03 -7.91
N LEU A 35 -21.03 -24.71 -8.08
CA LEU A 35 -21.55 -24.04 -9.28
C LEU A 35 -20.73 -24.39 -10.53
N ALA A 36 -19.43 -24.66 -10.37
CA ALA A 36 -18.58 -25.10 -11.47
C ALA A 36 -19.00 -26.48 -12.04
N ALA A 37 -19.70 -27.32 -11.26
CA ALA A 37 -20.15 -28.64 -11.69
C ALA A 37 -21.43 -28.62 -12.55
N VAL A 38 -22.10 -27.47 -12.70
CA VAL A 38 -23.43 -27.38 -13.35
C VAL A 38 -23.37 -27.63 -14.86
N SER A 39 -22.40 -27.01 -15.56
CA SER A 39 -22.18 -27.17 -17.00
C SER A 39 -20.82 -26.61 -17.40
N ILE A 40 -20.33 -26.92 -18.60
CA ILE A 40 -19.05 -26.39 -19.11
C ILE A 40 -19.01 -24.86 -19.09
N GLN A 41 -20.14 -24.19 -19.37
CA GLN A 41 -20.21 -22.72 -19.34
C GLN A 41 -20.05 -22.17 -17.92
N TRP A 42 -20.71 -22.80 -16.95
CA TRP A 42 -20.60 -22.43 -15.55
C TRP A 42 -19.20 -22.75 -15.02
N GLN A 43 -18.67 -23.92 -15.37
CA GLN A 43 -17.32 -24.34 -15.05
C GLN A 43 -16.30 -23.27 -15.48
N ALA A 44 -16.32 -22.85 -16.75
CA ALA A 44 -15.39 -21.85 -17.26
C ALA A 44 -15.46 -20.51 -16.51
N PHE A 45 -16.65 -20.08 -16.09
CA PHE A 45 -16.80 -18.85 -15.32
C PHE A 45 -16.38 -19.05 -13.86
N PHE A 46 -16.96 -19.99 -13.13
CA PHE A 46 -16.72 -20.14 -11.69
C PHE A 46 -15.32 -20.67 -11.37
N GLU A 47 -14.74 -21.55 -12.19
CA GLU A 47 -13.34 -21.96 -12.02
C GLU A 47 -12.39 -20.76 -12.18
N SER A 48 -12.74 -19.77 -13.02
CA SER A 48 -11.93 -18.55 -13.13
C SER A 48 -11.88 -17.71 -11.85
N TRP A 49 -12.83 -17.91 -10.93
CA TRP A 49 -12.86 -17.30 -9.61
C TRP A 49 -12.25 -18.23 -8.55
N THR A 50 -12.60 -19.52 -8.53
CA THR A 50 -12.13 -20.46 -7.50
C THR A 50 -10.65 -20.80 -7.63
N PHE A 51 -10.10 -20.78 -8.86
CA PHE A 51 -8.67 -21.02 -9.10
C PHE A 51 -7.85 -19.75 -9.12
N ARG A 52 -8.47 -18.56 -8.99
CA ARG A 52 -7.80 -17.25 -9.07
C ARG A 52 -6.70 -17.13 -8.03
N GLU A 53 -7.00 -17.53 -6.80
CA GLU A 53 -6.15 -17.38 -5.63
C GLU A 53 -6.21 -18.69 -4.84
N LEU A 54 -5.07 -19.35 -4.69
CA LEU A 54 -4.98 -20.66 -4.07
C LEU A 54 -3.93 -20.65 -2.97
N THR A 55 -4.29 -21.21 -1.82
CA THR A 55 -3.35 -21.54 -0.75
C THR A 55 -3.16 -23.04 -0.71
N LEU A 56 -1.92 -23.50 -0.81
CA LEU A 56 -1.57 -24.92 -0.80
C LEU A 56 -0.59 -25.21 0.34
N GLY A 57 -0.83 -26.28 1.08
CA GLY A 57 0.18 -26.97 1.87
C GLY A 57 0.87 -28.06 1.04
N GLN A 58 1.96 -28.62 1.57
CA GLN A 58 2.67 -29.71 0.89
C GLN A 58 1.81 -30.97 0.68
N SER A 59 0.78 -31.19 1.50
CA SER A 59 -0.19 -32.29 1.36
C SER A 59 -1.14 -32.11 0.18
N ASP A 60 -1.37 -30.87 -0.24
CA ASP A 60 -2.36 -30.54 -1.27
C ASP A 60 -1.79 -30.67 -2.68
N LEU A 61 -0.46 -30.79 -2.81
CA LEU A 61 0.24 -30.79 -4.09
C LEU A 61 -0.14 -31.96 -5.01
N SER A 62 -0.43 -33.14 -4.45
CA SER A 62 -0.90 -34.28 -5.27
C SER A 62 -2.27 -33.98 -5.89
N ALA A 63 -3.23 -33.55 -5.08
CA ALA A 63 -4.55 -33.18 -5.56
C ALA A 63 -4.50 -31.99 -6.53
N PHE A 64 -3.61 -31.02 -6.26
CA PHE A 64 -3.36 -29.89 -7.14
C PHE A 64 -2.82 -30.35 -8.51
N SER A 65 -1.91 -31.32 -8.55
CA SER A 65 -1.43 -31.93 -9.80
C SER A 65 -2.59 -32.56 -10.59
N ASP A 66 -3.40 -33.40 -9.95
CA ASP A 66 -4.51 -34.12 -10.59
C ASP A 66 -5.57 -33.18 -11.21
N ILE A 67 -5.76 -32.00 -10.60
CA ILE A 67 -6.70 -31.00 -11.08
C ILE A 67 -6.07 -30.00 -12.06
N THR A 68 -4.76 -30.03 -12.29
CA THR A 68 -4.05 -29.12 -13.20
C THR A 68 -3.27 -29.84 -14.31
N GLU A 69 -3.41 -31.15 -14.45
CA GLU A 69 -2.74 -31.94 -15.50
C GLU A 69 -3.60 -32.16 -16.75
N GLY A 70 -2.97 -32.67 -17.82
CA GLY A 70 -3.64 -32.99 -19.09
C GLY A 70 -4.46 -31.83 -19.66
N ALA A 71 -5.72 -32.09 -20.00
CA ALA A 71 -6.66 -31.07 -20.49
C ALA A 71 -7.03 -30.01 -19.43
N ARG A 72 -6.80 -30.28 -18.14
CA ARG A 72 -7.15 -29.39 -17.02
C ARG A 72 -6.08 -28.33 -16.74
N LYS A 73 -4.92 -28.38 -17.42
CA LYS A 73 -3.87 -27.34 -17.39
C LYS A 73 -4.40 -25.93 -17.63
N VAL A 74 -5.52 -25.79 -18.32
CA VAL A 74 -6.21 -24.51 -18.52
C VAL A 74 -6.53 -23.80 -17.20
N ARG A 75 -6.74 -24.53 -16.09
CA ARG A 75 -7.01 -23.96 -14.76
C ARG A 75 -5.86 -23.10 -14.23
N LEU A 76 -4.62 -23.44 -14.60
CA LEU A 76 -3.44 -22.63 -14.26
C LEU A 76 -3.47 -21.25 -14.94
N ARG A 77 -4.25 -21.05 -16.03
CA ARG A 77 -4.46 -19.72 -16.63
C ARG A 77 -5.36 -18.82 -15.79
N TYR A 78 -6.19 -19.42 -14.94
CA TYR A 78 -7.05 -18.68 -14.03
C TYR A 78 -6.29 -18.26 -12.78
N THR A 79 -5.29 -19.06 -12.36
CA THR A 79 -4.45 -18.76 -11.21
C THR A 79 -3.62 -17.51 -11.42
N ARG A 80 -3.91 -16.50 -10.60
CA ARG A 80 -3.15 -15.24 -10.54
C ARG A 80 -2.18 -15.25 -9.37
N ARG A 81 -2.63 -15.77 -8.23
CA ARG A 81 -1.82 -15.87 -7.01
C ARG A 81 -1.85 -17.29 -6.47
N LEU A 82 -0.67 -17.81 -6.17
CA LEU A 82 -0.51 -19.12 -5.57
C LEU A 82 0.36 -18.97 -4.33
N TRP A 83 -0.18 -19.31 -3.17
CA TRP A 83 0.56 -19.28 -1.91
C TRP A 83 0.89 -20.70 -1.48
N LEU A 84 2.18 -21.07 -1.55
CA LEU A 84 2.67 -22.31 -0.96
C LEU A 84 3.07 -22.04 0.49
N ARG A 85 2.36 -22.66 1.42
CA ARG A 85 2.55 -22.51 2.86
C ARG A 85 3.04 -23.82 3.45
N VAL A 86 4.36 -23.93 3.64
CA VAL A 86 5.01 -25.19 4.04
C VAL A 86 4.92 -25.39 5.55
N LYS A 87 4.34 -26.52 5.98
CA LYS A 87 4.33 -26.93 7.40
C LYS A 87 5.63 -27.66 7.74
N LEU A 88 6.43 -27.09 8.64
CA LEU A 88 7.66 -27.68 9.17
C LEU A 88 7.35 -28.64 10.33
N ASN A 89 8.39 -29.27 10.89
CA ASN A 89 8.23 -30.18 12.02
C ASN A 89 7.62 -29.49 13.24
N THR A 90 6.74 -30.20 13.94
CA THR A 90 6.28 -29.82 15.27
C THR A 90 7.39 -30.01 16.29
N TYR A 91 7.31 -29.24 17.36
CA TYR A 91 8.15 -29.38 18.54
C TYR A 91 7.32 -29.19 19.81
N ASP A 92 7.89 -29.51 20.97
CA ASP A 92 7.20 -29.42 22.26
C ASP A 92 7.70 -28.26 23.12
N SER A 93 7.11 -28.11 24.31
CA SER A 93 7.48 -27.05 25.24
C SER A 93 8.85 -27.20 25.89
N LEU A 94 9.50 -28.36 25.79
CA LEU A 94 10.83 -28.60 26.37
C LEU A 94 11.91 -27.97 25.50
N VAL A 95 11.73 -28.04 24.18
CA VAL A 95 12.69 -27.52 23.19
C VAL A 95 12.27 -26.19 22.57
N CYS A 96 11.09 -25.64 22.91
CA CYS A 96 10.59 -24.39 22.33
C CYS A 96 11.42 -23.14 22.63
N ARG A 97 12.34 -23.23 23.59
CA ARG A 97 13.28 -22.16 24.00
C ARG A 97 14.72 -22.46 23.60
N LEU A 98 14.95 -23.54 22.87
CA LEU A 98 16.27 -23.96 22.42
C LEU A 98 16.39 -23.74 20.92
N PRO A 99 17.57 -23.34 20.42
CA PRO A 99 17.85 -23.39 18.99
C PRO A 99 17.50 -24.77 18.41
N GLU A 100 17.09 -24.79 17.15
CA GLU A 100 16.99 -26.04 16.38
C GLU A 100 18.35 -26.74 16.35
N ASP A 101 18.37 -28.04 16.65
CA ASP A 101 19.55 -28.88 16.45
C ASP A 101 19.74 -29.20 14.96
N GLU A 102 20.92 -29.70 14.60
CA GLU A 102 21.23 -29.98 13.20
C GLU A 102 20.27 -30.98 12.55
N ALA A 103 19.75 -31.94 13.32
CA ALA A 103 18.80 -32.93 12.80
C ALA A 103 17.47 -32.26 12.42
N THR A 104 16.99 -31.36 13.27
CA THR A 104 15.81 -30.53 13.03
C THR A 104 16.01 -29.61 11.83
N ILE A 105 17.16 -28.92 11.74
CA ILE A 105 17.51 -28.06 10.61
C ILE A 105 17.51 -28.86 9.30
N ARG A 106 18.21 -30.00 9.26
CA ARG A 106 18.24 -30.88 8.07
C ARG A 106 16.85 -31.37 7.68
N SER A 107 16.03 -31.77 8.66
CA SER A 107 14.68 -32.26 8.41
C SER A 107 13.76 -31.15 7.88
N ASN A 108 13.79 -29.96 8.48
CA ASN A 108 13.00 -28.81 8.03
C ASN A 108 13.40 -28.36 6.61
N ASN A 109 14.71 -28.31 6.32
CA ASN A 109 15.21 -28.03 4.98
C ASN A 109 14.79 -29.10 3.96
N ALA A 110 14.75 -30.38 4.35
CA ALA A 110 14.28 -31.46 3.48
C ALA A 110 12.77 -31.34 3.18
N ILE A 111 11.95 -31.02 4.19
CA ILE A 111 10.50 -30.78 4.02
C ILE A 111 10.26 -29.59 3.08
N PHE A 112 10.95 -28.47 3.34
CA PHE A 112 10.86 -27.27 2.51
C PHE A 112 11.29 -27.54 1.06
N THR A 113 12.44 -28.21 0.88
CA THR A 113 12.94 -28.61 -0.44
C THR A 113 11.93 -29.49 -1.17
N GLY A 114 11.38 -30.51 -0.52
CA GLY A 114 10.41 -31.43 -1.13
C GLY A 114 9.14 -30.70 -1.59
N ALA A 115 8.59 -29.83 -0.74
CA ALA A 115 7.39 -29.05 -1.06
C ALA A 115 7.61 -28.13 -2.27
N VAL A 116 8.68 -27.34 -2.24
CA VAL A 116 9.06 -26.44 -3.34
C VAL A 116 9.33 -27.22 -4.62
N TRP A 117 10.11 -28.31 -4.54
CA TRP A 117 10.44 -29.15 -5.69
C TRP A 117 9.19 -29.71 -6.37
N ASN A 118 8.27 -30.26 -5.58
CA ASN A 118 7.04 -30.87 -6.09
C ASN A 118 6.16 -29.82 -6.76
N LEU A 119 6.00 -28.64 -6.15
CA LEU A 119 5.25 -27.55 -6.77
C LEU A 119 5.89 -27.11 -8.09
N LEU A 120 7.20 -26.88 -8.12
CA LEU A 120 7.90 -26.48 -9.35
C LEU A 120 7.79 -27.56 -10.44
N THR A 121 7.76 -28.84 -10.05
CA THR A 121 7.55 -29.94 -10.99
C THR A 121 6.16 -29.84 -11.63
N ILE A 122 5.12 -29.62 -10.83
CA ILE A 122 3.73 -29.44 -11.32
C ILE A 122 3.66 -28.23 -12.26
N LEU A 123 4.20 -27.08 -11.86
CA LEU A 123 4.16 -25.86 -12.67
C LEU A 123 4.98 -25.99 -13.96
N SER A 124 6.12 -26.68 -13.93
CA SER A 124 6.97 -26.91 -15.11
C SER A 124 6.27 -27.73 -16.20
N ALA A 125 5.34 -28.61 -15.81
CA ALA A 125 4.56 -29.40 -16.76
C ALA A 125 3.63 -28.53 -17.63
N ALA A 126 3.36 -27.29 -17.22
CA ALA A 126 2.54 -26.34 -17.96
C ALA A 126 3.35 -25.40 -18.87
N ASN A 127 4.68 -25.50 -18.86
CA ASN A 127 5.55 -24.68 -19.70
C ASN A 127 5.16 -24.77 -21.19
N GLY A 128 5.15 -23.62 -21.88
CA GLY A 128 4.86 -23.53 -23.32
C GLY A 128 3.40 -23.79 -23.74
N SER A 129 2.53 -24.24 -22.84
CA SER A 129 1.12 -24.56 -23.17
C SER A 129 0.14 -23.41 -22.88
N LEU A 130 0.58 -22.39 -22.15
CA LEU A 130 -0.27 -21.32 -21.63
C LEU A 130 0.24 -19.98 -22.17
N HIS A 131 -0.54 -19.37 -23.08
CA HIS A 131 -0.41 -17.97 -23.44
C HIS A 131 -1.27 -17.15 -22.46
N GLY A 132 -0.71 -16.15 -21.80
CA GLY A 132 -1.45 -15.32 -20.85
C GLY A 132 -0.59 -14.70 -19.74
N ARG A 133 -1.27 -14.05 -18.79
CA ARG A 133 -0.67 -13.46 -17.57
C ARG A 133 -0.08 -14.58 -16.70
N GLY A 134 1.14 -14.39 -16.20
CA GLY A 134 1.81 -15.34 -15.31
C GLY A 134 1.22 -15.38 -13.89
N ILE A 135 1.76 -16.29 -13.08
CA ILE A 135 1.42 -16.53 -11.67
C ILE A 135 2.37 -15.73 -10.78
N THR A 136 1.81 -15.06 -9.77
CA THR A 136 2.56 -14.58 -8.61
C THR A 136 2.58 -15.66 -7.54
N LEU A 137 3.75 -16.21 -7.27
CA LEU A 137 3.98 -17.22 -6.24
C LEU A 137 4.35 -16.54 -4.92
N GLU A 138 3.63 -16.86 -3.85
CA GLU A 138 4.00 -16.52 -2.48
C GLU A 138 4.56 -17.76 -1.79
N LEU A 139 5.71 -17.62 -1.12
CA LEU A 139 6.36 -18.70 -0.38
C LEU A 139 6.43 -18.34 1.10
N SER A 140 5.97 -19.23 1.96
CA SER A 140 6.20 -19.13 3.40
C SER A 140 6.29 -20.50 4.05
N ALA A 141 6.81 -20.51 5.28
CA ALA A 141 6.91 -21.72 6.09
C ALA A 141 6.67 -21.39 7.56
N TYR A 142 6.17 -22.36 8.30
CA TYR A 142 5.94 -22.25 9.75
C TYR A 142 5.91 -23.63 10.38
N SER A 143 6.19 -23.71 11.68
CA SER A 143 5.96 -24.94 12.44
C SER A 143 4.55 -24.89 13.05
N PRO A 144 3.70 -25.91 12.91
CA PRO A 144 2.36 -25.89 13.53
C PRO A 144 2.39 -25.69 15.06
N SER A 145 3.51 -26.07 15.70
CA SER A 145 3.76 -25.85 17.12
C SER A 145 4.00 -24.39 17.51
N ASP A 146 4.34 -23.51 16.56
CA ASP A 146 4.66 -22.09 16.84
C ASP A 146 3.53 -21.44 17.64
N LEU A 147 2.28 -21.59 17.16
CA LEU A 147 1.05 -21.05 17.78
C LEU A 147 0.80 -21.55 19.21
N HIS A 148 1.39 -22.69 19.60
CA HIS A 148 1.12 -23.37 20.87
C HIS A 148 2.15 -23.08 21.96
N HIS A 149 3.29 -22.46 21.62
CA HIS A 149 4.42 -22.30 22.54
C HIS A 149 4.71 -20.84 22.89
N CYS A 150 5.99 -20.44 22.82
CA CYS A 150 6.45 -19.14 23.26
C CYS A 150 5.86 -18.03 22.40
N TYR A 151 5.67 -18.24 21.09
CA TYR A 151 5.25 -17.20 20.15
C TYR A 151 3.87 -17.51 19.55
N ARG A 152 2.82 -16.97 20.16
CA ARG A 152 1.42 -17.31 19.84
C ARG A 152 0.80 -16.32 18.86
N ASP A 153 1.41 -16.11 17.70
CA ASP A 153 0.82 -15.21 16.70
C ASP A 153 -0.21 -15.97 15.86
N PHE A 154 -1.46 -15.49 15.84
CA PHE A 154 -2.54 -16.12 15.08
C PHE A 154 -2.27 -16.18 13.58
N LYS A 155 -1.34 -15.39 13.04
CA LYS A 155 -0.91 -15.46 11.65
C LYS A 155 -0.30 -16.82 11.31
N MET A 156 0.16 -17.58 12.33
CA MET A 156 0.68 -18.93 12.19
C MET A 156 -0.41 -20.02 12.20
N ALA A 157 -1.67 -19.67 12.45
CA ALA A 157 -2.76 -20.66 12.44
C ALA A 157 -2.98 -21.24 11.03
N ASP A 158 -3.33 -22.52 10.94
CA ASP A 158 -3.62 -23.21 9.68
C ASP A 158 -4.75 -22.50 8.90
N GLU A 159 -5.72 -21.93 9.61
CA GLU A 159 -6.88 -21.24 9.05
C GLU A 159 -6.64 -19.75 8.76
N TYR A 160 -5.39 -19.25 8.87
CA TYR A 160 -5.09 -17.86 8.55
C TYR A 160 -5.46 -17.56 7.08
N PRO A 161 -6.34 -16.57 6.83
CA PRO A 161 -6.87 -16.34 5.49
C PRO A 161 -5.80 -15.84 4.52
N PHE A 162 -5.94 -16.20 3.25
CA PHE A 162 -5.18 -15.55 2.18
C PHE A 162 -5.79 -14.17 1.93
N ILE A 163 -5.19 -13.13 2.49
CA ILE A 163 -5.61 -11.75 2.33
C ILE A 163 -4.81 -11.12 1.20
N THR A 164 -5.51 -10.47 0.28
CA THR A 164 -4.92 -9.67 -0.81
C THR A 164 -5.22 -8.19 -0.63
N LYS A 165 -4.62 -7.34 -1.47
CA LYS A 165 -4.94 -5.91 -1.52
C LYS A 165 -6.44 -5.65 -1.74
N ASP A 166 -7.10 -6.44 -2.59
CA ASP A 166 -8.51 -6.28 -2.92
C ASP A 166 -9.39 -6.49 -1.65
N ASP A 167 -8.99 -7.41 -0.76
CA ASP A 167 -9.70 -7.70 0.49
C ASP A 167 -9.58 -6.60 1.54
N LEU A 168 -8.56 -5.74 1.44
CA LEU A 168 -8.35 -4.59 2.33
C LEU A 168 -9.33 -3.45 2.03
N VAL A 169 -9.74 -3.29 0.77
CA VAL A 169 -10.58 -2.17 0.33
C VAL A 169 -12.05 -2.45 0.54
N ASP A 170 -12.50 -3.67 0.21
CA ASP A 170 -13.93 -3.93 0.01
C ASP A 170 -14.61 -4.77 1.11
N GLN A 171 -13.85 -5.41 2.02
CA GLN A 171 -14.44 -6.48 2.85
C GLN A 171 -14.17 -6.42 4.36
N ASN A 172 -13.36 -5.46 4.86
CA ASN A 172 -12.89 -5.41 6.26
C ASN A 172 -12.49 -6.81 6.78
N VAL A 173 -12.01 -7.71 5.92
CA VAL A 173 -11.70 -9.11 6.29
C VAL A 173 -10.50 -9.11 7.22
N PHE A 174 -9.50 -8.31 6.86
CA PHE A 174 -8.32 -8.08 7.68
C PHE A 174 -8.71 -7.63 9.09
N ASP A 175 -9.40 -6.50 9.22
CA ASP A 175 -9.75 -5.91 10.52
C ASP A 175 -10.62 -6.88 11.34
N ARG A 176 -11.69 -7.46 10.76
CA ARG A 176 -12.57 -8.39 11.49
C ARG A 176 -11.83 -9.62 12.00
N TYR A 177 -10.97 -10.21 11.18
CA TYR A 177 -10.21 -11.40 11.57
C TYR A 177 -9.20 -11.04 12.67
N HIS A 178 -8.45 -9.95 12.50
CA HIS A 178 -7.43 -9.51 13.44
C HIS A 178 -8.03 -9.06 14.78
N GLU A 179 -9.16 -8.35 14.78
CA GLU A 179 -9.91 -7.99 16.00
C GLU A 179 -10.35 -9.23 16.79
N THR A 180 -10.96 -10.19 16.09
CA THR A 180 -11.46 -11.43 16.71
C THR A 180 -10.32 -12.23 17.32
N ARG A 181 -9.24 -12.45 16.56
CA ARG A 181 -8.10 -13.26 17.02
C ARG A 181 -7.25 -12.56 18.08
N ALA A 182 -7.09 -11.23 18.00
CA ALA A 182 -6.36 -10.48 19.03
C ALA A 182 -7.07 -10.57 20.39
N ALA A 183 -8.41 -10.54 20.41
CA ALA A 183 -9.19 -10.75 21.64
C ALA A 183 -8.99 -12.14 22.25
N GLU A 184 -8.82 -13.18 21.42
CA GLU A 184 -8.55 -14.56 21.85
C GLU A 184 -7.13 -14.73 22.44
N GLN A 185 -6.17 -13.88 22.06
CA GLN A 185 -4.74 -14.02 22.39
C GLN A 185 -4.22 -13.11 23.50
N ALA A 186 -5.08 -12.46 24.29
CA ALA A 186 -4.76 -11.40 25.26
C ALA A 186 -3.75 -11.72 26.40
N THR A 187 -3.05 -12.87 26.39
CA THR A 187 -1.98 -13.21 27.34
C THR A 187 -0.60 -12.82 26.77
N HIS A 188 -0.14 -11.61 27.04
CA HIS A 188 1.22 -11.19 26.67
C HIS A 188 2.28 -11.84 27.59
N ARG A 189 3.34 -12.40 27.00
CA ARG A 189 4.56 -12.80 27.71
C ARG A 189 5.75 -12.15 27.03
N SER A 190 6.72 -11.70 27.83
CA SER A 190 8.05 -11.32 27.33
C SER A 190 8.74 -12.58 26.80
N HIS A 191 9.22 -12.56 25.56
CA HIS A 191 10.05 -13.63 24.98
C HIS A 191 11.55 -13.38 25.28
N THR A 192 12.41 -14.34 24.98
CA THR A 192 13.88 -14.16 24.99
C THR A 192 14.43 -14.17 23.56
N LEU A 193 15.73 -13.86 23.41
CA LEU A 193 16.44 -14.05 22.13
C LEU A 193 16.33 -15.51 21.66
N ASP A 194 16.50 -16.46 22.57
CA ASP A 194 16.45 -17.90 22.26
C ASP A 194 15.05 -18.37 21.83
N ASP A 195 13.99 -17.82 22.43
CA ASP A 195 12.61 -18.06 21.98
C ASP A 195 12.44 -17.65 20.50
N MET A 196 13.07 -16.53 20.09
CA MET A 196 13.01 -16.04 18.71
C MET A 196 13.91 -16.83 17.75
N LYS A 197 15.07 -17.32 18.22
CA LYS A 197 15.92 -18.23 17.43
C LYS A 197 15.17 -19.51 17.07
N ARG A 198 14.44 -20.10 18.02
CA ARG A 198 13.61 -21.27 17.72
C ARG A 198 12.49 -20.93 16.74
N PHE A 199 11.74 -19.87 17.03
CA PHE A 199 10.56 -19.49 16.26
C PHE A 199 10.89 -19.09 14.80
N ARG A 200 11.93 -18.29 14.58
CA ARG A 200 12.39 -17.90 13.23
C ARG A 200 13.24 -18.96 12.53
N GLY A 201 13.65 -19.98 13.28
CA GLY A 201 14.66 -20.95 12.87
C GLY A 201 16.06 -20.47 13.24
N THR A 202 16.91 -21.42 13.66
CA THR A 202 18.33 -21.13 13.95
C THR A 202 19.02 -20.62 12.69
N GLU A 203 18.62 -21.16 11.53
CA GLU A 203 19.11 -20.78 10.22
C GLU A 203 17.92 -20.57 9.24
N PRO A 204 18.07 -19.66 8.26
CA PRO A 204 17.10 -19.54 7.18
C PRO A 204 16.97 -20.85 6.39
N LEU A 205 15.75 -21.14 5.94
CA LEU A 205 15.44 -22.34 5.18
C LEU A 205 16.23 -22.38 3.87
N SER A 206 16.90 -23.49 3.64
CA SER A 206 17.73 -23.71 2.47
C SER A 206 17.20 -24.85 1.61
N LEU A 207 17.43 -24.75 0.29
CA LEU A 207 17.15 -25.83 -0.64
C LEU A 207 18.32 -26.81 -0.65
N ILE A 208 18.05 -28.06 -0.28
CA ILE A 208 19.06 -29.12 -0.29
C ILE A 208 19.21 -29.64 -1.71
N SER A 209 20.45 -29.78 -2.17
CA SER A 209 20.74 -30.48 -3.43
C SER A 209 20.29 -31.94 -3.33
N VAL A 210 19.26 -32.31 -4.09
CA VAL A 210 18.79 -33.70 -4.15
C VAL A 210 19.79 -34.49 -4.99
N GLN A 211 20.67 -35.24 -4.33
CA GLN A 211 21.43 -36.29 -5.00
C GLN A 211 20.45 -37.37 -5.46
N SER A 212 20.55 -37.78 -6.73
CA SER A 212 19.70 -38.83 -7.28
C SER A 212 20.08 -40.17 -6.66
N GLY A 213 19.15 -40.77 -5.90
CA GLY A 213 19.12 -42.19 -5.57
C GLY A 213 20.07 -42.67 -4.46
N SER A 214 19.52 -43.52 -3.60
CA SER A 214 20.16 -44.46 -2.67
C SER A 214 21.68 -44.64 -2.78
N ILE A 215 22.35 -44.55 -1.63
CA ILE A 215 23.70 -45.10 -1.42
C ILE A 215 23.65 -46.62 -1.66
N GLN A 216 23.90 -47.01 -2.91
CA GLN A 216 24.42 -48.33 -3.26
C GLN A 216 25.53 -48.09 -4.27
N TYR A 217 26.77 -48.23 -3.79
CA TYR A 217 28.00 -48.40 -4.57
C TYR A 217 28.30 -47.36 -5.66
N GLY A 218 29.08 -46.34 -5.28
CA GLY A 218 30.25 -45.92 -6.07
C GLY A 218 30.05 -45.00 -7.27
N VAL A 219 28.86 -44.48 -7.58
CA VAL A 219 28.68 -43.49 -8.66
C VAL A 219 28.22 -42.15 -8.08
N ARG A 220 29.04 -41.10 -8.20
CA ARG A 220 28.64 -39.71 -7.88
C ARG A 220 27.53 -39.30 -8.85
N GLY A 221 26.27 -39.40 -8.42
CA GLY A 221 25.13 -38.88 -9.18
C GLY A 221 25.21 -37.36 -9.31
N ALA A 222 24.95 -36.84 -10.51
CA ALA A 222 24.85 -35.41 -10.74
C ALA A 222 23.72 -34.82 -9.89
N ALA A 223 23.98 -33.70 -9.19
CA ALA A 223 22.97 -32.96 -8.45
C ALA A 223 21.77 -32.63 -9.35
N ARG A 224 20.55 -32.99 -8.92
CA ARG A 224 19.33 -32.67 -9.68
C ARG A 224 19.10 -31.17 -9.63
N ARG A 225 18.97 -30.50 -10.79
CA ARG A 225 18.60 -29.08 -10.89
C ARG A 225 17.09 -28.90 -10.67
N LEU A 226 16.70 -27.78 -10.08
CA LEU A 226 15.28 -27.43 -9.91
C LEU A 226 14.56 -27.39 -11.28
N PRO A 227 13.29 -27.80 -11.35
CA PRO A 227 12.50 -27.69 -12.58
C PRO A 227 12.45 -26.23 -13.07
N ARG A 228 12.65 -26.01 -14.37
CA ARG A 228 12.50 -24.67 -14.97
C ARG A 228 11.01 -24.36 -15.10
N VAL A 229 10.58 -23.18 -14.69
CA VAL A 229 9.18 -22.75 -14.69
C VAL A 229 9.07 -21.37 -15.33
N ASN A 230 8.31 -21.28 -16.44
CA ASN A 230 8.12 -20.01 -17.16
C ASN A 230 6.89 -19.23 -16.69
N ILE A 231 5.91 -19.90 -16.09
CA ILE A 231 4.63 -19.28 -15.73
C ILE A 231 4.74 -18.43 -14.46
N VAL A 232 5.75 -18.63 -13.61
CA VAL A 232 5.95 -17.82 -12.41
C VAL A 232 6.62 -16.52 -12.81
N THR A 233 5.85 -15.42 -12.78
CA THR A 233 6.31 -14.07 -13.14
C THR A 233 6.47 -13.16 -11.94
N GLY A 234 5.95 -13.53 -10.77
CA GLY A 234 6.16 -12.82 -9.51
C GLY A 234 6.55 -13.77 -8.38
N LEU A 235 7.46 -13.35 -7.52
CA LEU A 235 7.78 -14.03 -6.25
C LEU A 235 7.56 -13.05 -5.09
N ILE A 236 6.79 -13.47 -4.10
CA ILE A 236 6.53 -12.71 -2.86
C ILE A 236 7.00 -13.53 -1.65
N LEU A 237 7.86 -12.94 -0.83
CA LEU A 237 8.18 -13.38 0.53
C LEU A 237 7.58 -12.33 1.47
N ARG A 238 6.35 -12.56 1.94
CA ARG A 238 5.60 -11.54 2.66
C ARG A 238 6.03 -11.44 4.13
N ARG A 239 5.95 -10.24 4.69
CA ARG A 239 6.30 -9.92 6.08
C ARG A 239 5.69 -10.83 7.15
N HIS A 240 4.47 -11.35 6.97
CA HIS A 240 3.88 -12.25 7.97
C HIS A 240 4.61 -13.60 8.09
N SER A 241 5.51 -13.95 7.17
CA SER A 241 6.32 -15.16 7.25
C SER A 241 7.54 -14.91 8.14
N TYR A 242 7.56 -15.53 9.32
CA TYR A 242 8.67 -15.39 10.27
C TYR A 242 9.86 -16.31 9.99
N ARG A 243 9.63 -17.42 9.26
CA ARG A 243 10.71 -18.29 8.79
C ARG A 243 11.30 -17.69 7.52
N ASN A 244 12.55 -17.25 7.62
CA ASN A 244 13.29 -16.75 6.47
C ASN A 244 13.68 -17.89 5.52
N ILE A 245 13.85 -17.54 4.25
CA ILE A 245 14.43 -18.34 3.18
C ILE A 245 15.84 -17.79 2.91
N SER A 246 16.83 -18.66 2.84
CA SER A 246 18.22 -18.24 2.67
C SER A 246 18.48 -17.60 1.31
N THR A 247 19.44 -16.67 1.24
CA THR A 247 19.91 -16.08 -0.02
C THR A 247 20.29 -17.15 -1.04
N GLY A 248 20.89 -18.26 -0.60
CA GLY A 248 21.24 -19.38 -1.48
C GLY A 248 20.02 -20.10 -2.05
N ALA A 249 18.94 -20.27 -1.27
CA ALA A 249 17.69 -20.82 -1.79
C ALA A 249 17.03 -19.89 -2.81
N LEU A 250 17.01 -18.58 -2.55
CA LEU A 250 16.50 -17.58 -3.50
C LEU A 250 17.33 -17.54 -4.78
N GLU A 251 18.66 -17.57 -4.68
CA GLU A 251 19.55 -17.68 -5.82
C GLU A 251 19.24 -18.92 -6.65
N MET A 252 19.09 -20.10 -6.02
CA MET A 252 18.73 -21.33 -6.72
C MET A 252 17.37 -21.20 -7.43
N LEU A 253 16.36 -20.63 -6.78
CA LEU A 253 15.04 -20.45 -7.36
C LEU A 253 15.08 -19.51 -8.58
N ILE A 254 15.71 -18.34 -8.43
CA ILE A 254 15.76 -17.32 -9.47
C ILE A 254 16.65 -17.77 -10.63
N PHE A 255 17.83 -18.30 -10.33
CA PHE A 255 18.82 -18.68 -11.35
C PHE A 255 18.45 -19.99 -12.06
N GLN A 256 17.91 -20.99 -11.35
CA GLN A 256 17.67 -22.31 -11.93
C GLN A 256 16.22 -22.52 -12.37
N SER A 257 15.24 -21.93 -11.69
CA SER A 257 13.81 -22.25 -11.87
C SER A 257 13.03 -21.14 -12.58
N PHE A 258 12.99 -19.92 -12.02
CA PHE A 258 12.08 -18.86 -12.46
C PHE A 258 12.58 -18.07 -13.67
N ILE A 259 12.46 -18.66 -14.85
CA ILE A 259 12.99 -18.11 -16.10
C ILE A 259 12.18 -16.94 -16.68
N GLY A 260 10.99 -16.66 -16.13
CA GLY A 260 10.12 -15.56 -16.52
C GLY A 260 9.84 -14.58 -15.39
N LEU A 261 10.68 -14.54 -14.36
CA LEU A 261 10.45 -13.71 -13.17
C LEU A 261 10.57 -12.22 -13.53
N GLU A 262 9.48 -11.48 -13.41
CA GLU A 262 9.41 -10.04 -13.66
C GLU A 262 9.39 -9.23 -12.37
N MET A 263 8.89 -9.81 -11.28
CA MET A 263 8.75 -9.14 -9.98
C MET A 263 9.28 -9.99 -8.83
N LEU A 264 10.12 -9.39 -7.99
CA LEU A 264 10.57 -9.95 -6.73
C LEU A 264 10.22 -8.98 -5.59
N ARG A 265 9.48 -9.48 -4.62
CA ARG A 265 9.20 -8.82 -3.35
C ARG A 265 9.75 -9.66 -2.20
N ASP A 266 10.69 -9.10 -1.46
CA ASP A 266 11.36 -9.73 -0.33
C ASP A 266 11.14 -8.88 0.94
N GLU A 267 10.19 -9.30 1.77
CA GLU A 267 9.82 -8.62 3.03
C GLU A 267 10.19 -9.43 4.27
N GLN A 268 11.31 -10.13 4.21
CA GLN A 268 11.75 -11.02 5.28
C GLN A 268 12.17 -10.27 6.55
N TRP A 269 12.23 -11.00 7.66
CA TRP A 269 12.71 -10.45 8.93
C TRP A 269 14.23 -10.43 8.96
N ARG A 270 14.83 -9.46 9.66
CA ARG A 270 16.26 -9.45 9.91
C ARG A 270 16.66 -10.73 10.68
N PRO A 271 17.68 -11.47 10.21
CA PRO A 271 18.19 -12.63 10.93
C PRO A 271 18.62 -12.27 12.36
N VAL A 272 18.46 -13.21 13.29
CA VAL A 272 18.84 -12.99 14.70
C VAL A 272 20.37 -13.02 14.86
N GLU A 273 21.05 -13.89 14.12
CA GLU A 273 22.50 -14.08 14.20
C GLU A 273 23.27 -13.07 13.33
N HIS A 274 24.36 -12.50 13.87
CA HIS A 274 25.17 -11.50 13.17
C HIS A 274 25.82 -12.05 11.88
N GLU A 275 26.33 -13.28 11.90
CA GLU A 275 26.94 -13.90 10.72
C GLU A 275 25.96 -14.01 9.54
N GLN A 276 24.70 -14.30 9.83
CA GLN A 276 23.64 -14.37 8.82
C GLN A 276 23.28 -12.97 8.29
N GLN A 277 23.27 -11.96 9.16
CA GLN A 277 23.09 -10.56 8.75
C GLN A 277 24.21 -10.14 7.78
N GLU A 278 25.46 -10.47 8.08
CA GLU A 278 26.62 -10.17 7.24
C GLU A 278 26.58 -10.87 5.88
N LEU A 279 26.14 -12.13 5.83
CA LEU A 279 25.98 -12.89 4.59
C LEU A 279 24.94 -12.23 3.67
N VAL A 280 23.77 -11.88 4.24
CA VAL A 280 22.69 -11.19 3.53
C VAL A 280 23.18 -9.83 3.03
N ARG A 281 23.88 -9.07 3.87
CA ARG A 281 24.43 -7.76 3.52
C ARG A 281 25.38 -7.85 2.33
N THR A 282 26.36 -8.74 2.36
CA THR A 282 27.49 -8.72 1.41
C THR A 282 27.20 -9.33 0.03
N SER A 283 26.26 -10.28 -0.06
CA SER A 283 26.12 -11.15 -1.24
C SER A 283 24.71 -11.19 -1.87
N TYR A 284 23.72 -10.57 -1.23
CA TYR A 284 22.33 -10.68 -1.70
C TYR A 284 22.16 -10.14 -3.12
N PHE A 285 22.50 -8.88 -3.37
CA PHE A 285 22.31 -8.28 -4.70
C PHE A 285 23.19 -8.91 -5.78
N SER A 286 24.43 -9.28 -5.44
CA SER A 286 25.30 -9.98 -6.39
C SER A 286 24.72 -11.31 -6.84
N ASN A 287 24.01 -12.03 -5.97
CA ASN A 287 23.49 -13.36 -6.28
C ASN A 287 22.12 -13.26 -6.97
N ILE A 288 21.22 -12.46 -6.41
CA ILE A 288 19.84 -12.31 -6.90
C ILE A 288 19.82 -11.67 -8.30
N LEU A 289 20.54 -10.56 -8.49
CA LEU A 289 20.50 -9.83 -9.77
C LEU A 289 21.37 -10.45 -10.86
N ARG A 290 22.26 -11.40 -10.53
CA ARG A 290 23.07 -12.11 -11.53
C ARG A 290 22.23 -13.04 -12.41
N GLY A 291 21.16 -13.62 -11.86
CA GLY A 291 20.31 -14.60 -12.55
C GLY A 291 18.97 -14.08 -13.04
N ALA A 292 18.57 -12.88 -12.63
CA ALA A 292 17.23 -12.35 -12.83
C ALA A 292 17.10 -11.49 -14.10
N TYR A 293 17.38 -12.07 -15.28
CA TYR A 293 17.47 -11.31 -16.54
C TYR A 293 16.15 -10.68 -17.01
N THR A 294 15.00 -11.22 -16.57
CA THR A 294 13.65 -10.72 -16.90
C THR A 294 13.09 -9.80 -15.83
N LEU A 295 13.81 -9.60 -14.72
CA LEU A 295 13.33 -8.84 -13.58
C LEU A 295 13.25 -7.36 -13.94
N SER A 296 12.07 -6.78 -13.75
CA SER A 296 11.80 -5.35 -13.95
C SER A 296 11.41 -4.67 -12.64
N ARG A 297 10.92 -5.40 -11.65
CA ARG A 297 10.42 -4.85 -10.39
C ARG A 297 11.06 -5.54 -9.20
N LEU A 298 11.74 -4.76 -8.36
CA LEU A 298 12.40 -5.25 -7.15
C LEU A 298 11.98 -4.43 -5.94
N TYR A 299 11.46 -5.13 -4.93
CA TYR A 299 11.07 -4.55 -3.65
C TYR A 299 11.73 -5.36 -2.52
N VAL A 300 12.59 -4.73 -1.73
CA VAL A 300 13.29 -5.39 -0.61
C VAL A 300 13.05 -4.59 0.65
N TYR A 301 12.48 -5.20 1.68
CA TYR A 301 12.25 -4.57 2.98
C TYR A 301 12.58 -5.57 4.09
N GLN A 302 13.62 -5.30 4.87
CA GLN A 302 13.95 -6.14 6.02
C GLN A 302 13.41 -5.52 7.30
N ASP A 303 12.50 -6.23 7.96
CA ASP A 303 11.87 -5.77 9.20
C ASP A 303 12.58 -6.32 10.46
N ASN A 304 12.45 -5.67 11.61
CA ASN A 304 13.12 -6.10 12.83
C ASN A 304 12.25 -6.01 14.10
N ASP A 305 12.70 -6.69 15.16
CA ASP A 305 12.14 -6.51 16.51
C ASP A 305 12.93 -5.47 17.29
N ARG A 306 12.21 -4.48 17.82
CA ARG A 306 12.74 -3.36 18.59
C ARG A 306 13.36 -3.74 19.94
N GLY A 307 13.50 -5.03 20.30
CA GLY A 307 14.05 -5.47 21.60
C GLY A 307 15.31 -6.34 21.53
N LEU A 308 15.60 -6.94 20.37
CA LEU A 308 16.68 -7.92 20.21
C LEU A 308 17.88 -7.37 19.44
N ASN A 309 17.64 -6.37 18.59
CA ASN A 309 18.66 -5.83 17.69
C ASN A 309 19.15 -4.42 18.11
N GLN A 310 18.79 -3.94 19.31
CA GLN A 310 19.18 -2.60 19.79
C GLN A 310 20.68 -2.49 20.12
N ASP A 311 21.35 -3.60 20.41
CA ASP A 311 22.72 -3.59 20.92
C ASP A 311 23.81 -3.74 19.84
N ASN A 312 23.43 -3.84 18.56
CA ASN A 312 24.41 -3.86 17.48
C ASN A 312 24.14 -2.74 16.47
N PRO A 313 24.66 -1.51 16.70
CA PRO A 313 24.60 -0.45 15.72
C PRO A 313 25.31 -0.94 14.47
N MET A 314 24.52 -1.21 13.42
CA MET A 314 25.04 -1.74 12.17
C MET A 314 26.11 -0.79 11.64
N THR A 315 27.31 -1.32 11.39
CA THR A 315 28.35 -0.55 10.72
C THR A 315 27.83 -0.16 9.34
N ARG A 316 27.96 1.12 9.03
CA ARG A 316 27.46 1.66 7.76
C ARG A 316 28.27 1.04 6.63
N ASP A 317 27.60 0.28 5.76
CA ASP A 317 28.22 -0.28 4.56
C ASP A 317 27.46 0.09 3.31
N ILE A 318 28.23 0.68 2.40
CA ILE A 318 27.80 1.17 1.11
C ILE A 318 27.95 0.13 -0.01
N GLY A 319 28.68 -0.97 0.25
CA GLY A 319 28.93 -2.06 -0.69
C GLY A 319 27.66 -2.62 -1.35
N PRO A 320 26.62 -2.97 -0.58
CA PRO A 320 25.39 -3.54 -1.13
C PRO A 320 24.65 -2.54 -2.03
N GLY A 321 24.60 -1.26 -1.64
CA GLY A 321 24.03 -0.19 -2.45
C GLY A 321 24.78 0.00 -3.78
N ARG A 322 26.12 -0.08 -3.76
CA ARG A 322 26.94 0.00 -4.99
C ARG A 322 26.70 -1.17 -5.93
N GLN A 323 26.61 -2.39 -5.38
CA GLN A 323 26.26 -3.58 -6.17
C GLN A 323 24.88 -3.45 -6.80
N LEU A 324 23.91 -2.97 -6.03
CA LEU A 324 22.55 -2.72 -6.51
C LEU A 324 22.53 -1.73 -7.66
N ALA A 325 23.19 -0.57 -7.54
CA ALA A 325 23.26 0.42 -8.63
C ALA A 325 23.83 -0.20 -9.92
N ALA A 326 24.92 -0.96 -9.81
CA ALA A 326 25.57 -1.58 -10.96
C ALA A 326 24.78 -2.73 -11.62
N LYS A 327 23.78 -3.30 -10.94
CA LYS A 327 23.04 -4.48 -11.39
C LYS A 327 21.55 -4.23 -11.63
N SER A 328 21.04 -3.05 -11.29
CA SER A 328 19.62 -2.68 -11.40
C SER A 328 19.26 -1.92 -12.67
N LEU A 329 20.16 -1.85 -13.66
CA LEU A 329 20.02 -0.97 -14.83
C LEU A 329 18.78 -1.27 -15.71
N SER A 330 18.24 -2.49 -15.66
CA SER A 330 17.04 -2.89 -16.40
C SER A 330 15.74 -2.78 -15.62
N LEU A 331 15.76 -2.29 -14.37
CA LEU A 331 14.57 -2.21 -13.54
C LEU A 331 13.70 -1.01 -13.92
N THR A 332 12.38 -1.22 -13.92
CA THR A 332 11.35 -0.18 -14.04
C THR A 332 10.91 0.34 -12.67
N GLU A 333 10.97 -0.51 -11.63
CA GLU A 333 10.61 -0.15 -10.26
C GLU A 333 11.63 -0.72 -9.28
N LEU A 334 12.12 0.14 -8.39
CA LEU A 334 13.07 -0.24 -7.35
C LEU A 334 12.68 0.37 -6.02
N SER A 335 12.47 -0.48 -5.02
CA SER A 335 12.22 -0.08 -3.65
C SER A 335 13.11 -0.82 -2.68
N ILE A 336 13.83 -0.08 -1.86
CA ILE A 336 14.79 -0.63 -0.91
C ILE A 336 14.55 -0.01 0.46
N GLY A 337 14.23 -0.89 1.40
CA GLY A 337 13.96 -0.60 2.78
C GLY A 337 15.19 -0.25 3.62
N PRO A 338 15.01 -0.17 4.95
CA PRO A 338 15.84 0.57 5.90
C PRO A 338 17.21 -0.03 6.23
N GLU A 339 17.50 -1.25 5.77
CA GLU A 339 18.77 -1.94 6.05
C GLU A 339 19.85 -1.71 4.98
N ILE A 340 19.47 -1.24 3.79
CA ILE A 340 20.40 -1.02 2.69
C ILE A 340 20.56 0.48 2.47
N ASP A 341 21.80 0.94 2.63
CA ASP A 341 22.14 2.36 2.57
C ASP A 341 22.07 2.91 1.13
N SER A 342 21.12 3.80 0.86
CA SER A 342 21.03 4.54 -0.40
C SER A 342 22.30 5.33 -0.75
N THR A 343 23.14 5.64 0.23
CA THR A 343 24.45 6.27 0.01
C THR A 343 25.34 5.42 -0.89
N GLY A 344 25.25 4.10 -0.75
CA GLY A 344 25.95 3.18 -1.64
C GLY A 344 25.39 3.21 -3.06
N PHE A 345 24.07 3.29 -3.20
CA PHE A 345 23.42 3.39 -4.51
C PHE A 345 23.79 4.69 -5.23
N LEU A 346 23.81 5.81 -4.48
CA LEU A 346 24.15 7.14 -4.98
C LEU A 346 25.66 7.43 -5.01
N TRP A 347 26.51 6.48 -4.58
CA TRP A 347 27.93 6.73 -4.29
C TRP A 347 28.66 7.40 -5.45
N GLU A 348 28.52 6.88 -6.66
CA GLU A 348 29.24 7.41 -7.84
C GLU A 348 28.75 8.80 -8.28
N PHE A 349 27.62 9.29 -7.73
CA PHE A 349 27.01 10.57 -8.04
C PHE A 349 27.35 11.67 -7.01
N PHE A 350 28.08 11.34 -5.94
CA PHE A 350 28.45 12.36 -4.95
C PHE A 350 29.34 13.44 -5.59
N PRO A 351 29.12 14.74 -5.29
CA PRO A 351 29.84 15.84 -5.94
C PRO A 351 31.37 15.72 -5.90
N ALA A 352 31.93 15.24 -4.78
CA ALA A 352 33.37 15.04 -4.62
C ALA A 352 33.92 13.98 -5.56
N LEU A 353 33.14 12.94 -5.85
CA LEU A 353 33.53 11.84 -6.73
C LEU A 353 33.35 12.22 -8.21
N LEU A 354 32.25 12.88 -8.55
CA LEU A 354 32.06 13.45 -9.90
C LEU A 354 33.19 14.40 -10.29
N LYS A 355 33.62 15.26 -9.36
CA LYS A 355 34.76 16.17 -9.58
C LYS A 355 36.08 15.42 -9.80
N LYS A 356 36.27 14.27 -9.16
CA LYS A 356 37.51 13.51 -9.19
C LYS A 356 37.60 12.55 -10.38
N TYR A 357 36.50 11.91 -10.74
CA TYR A 357 36.48 10.80 -11.69
C TYR A 357 35.58 11.03 -12.92
N GLY A 358 34.78 12.10 -12.95
CA GLY A 358 33.83 12.40 -14.03
C GLY A 358 32.46 11.75 -13.82
N TYR A 359 31.65 11.73 -14.87
CA TYR A 359 30.29 11.16 -14.85
C TYR A 359 30.32 9.62 -14.80
N PRO A 360 29.49 8.98 -13.97
CA PRO A 360 29.44 7.53 -13.87
C PRO A 360 28.79 6.89 -15.10
N TYR A 361 29.20 5.67 -15.42
CA TYR A 361 28.60 4.83 -16.47
C TYR A 361 27.35 4.09 -15.98
N PHE A 362 26.42 4.82 -15.34
CA PHE A 362 25.12 4.26 -14.96
C PHE A 362 24.02 4.97 -15.73
N PHE A 363 23.11 4.17 -16.29
CA PHE A 363 21.99 4.64 -17.07
C PHE A 363 20.84 3.66 -16.88
N TRP A 364 19.70 4.15 -16.40
CA TRP A 364 18.49 3.35 -16.18
C TRP A 364 17.43 3.79 -17.20
N PRO A 365 17.40 3.20 -18.40
CA PRO A 365 16.52 3.65 -19.48
C PRO A 365 15.03 3.57 -19.13
N GLU A 366 14.63 2.67 -18.23
CA GLU A 366 13.21 2.38 -17.97
C GLU A 366 12.79 2.60 -16.51
N LEU A 367 13.68 3.07 -15.62
CA LEU A 367 13.37 3.21 -14.20
C LEU A 367 12.42 4.39 -13.97
N ARG A 368 11.19 4.08 -13.53
CA ARG A 368 10.09 5.03 -13.34
C ARG A 368 9.88 5.40 -11.88
N TYR A 369 10.08 4.45 -10.98
CA TYR A 369 9.78 4.61 -9.56
C TYR A 369 10.95 4.11 -8.71
N LEU A 370 11.45 5.00 -7.85
CA LEU A 370 12.58 4.72 -6.97
C LEU A 370 12.25 5.14 -5.55
N ALA A 371 12.28 4.20 -4.61
CA ALA A 371 12.14 4.49 -3.18
C ALA A 371 13.34 3.90 -2.43
N LEU A 372 14.13 4.73 -1.74
CA LEU A 372 15.30 4.26 -1.02
C LEU A 372 15.33 4.81 0.41
N SER A 373 15.63 3.93 1.37
CA SER A 373 15.96 4.39 2.71
C SER A 373 17.30 5.15 2.75
N CYS A 374 17.37 6.25 3.48
CA CYS A 374 18.50 7.17 3.44
C CYS A 374 18.92 7.65 4.84
N PRO A 375 19.86 6.94 5.49
CA PRO A 375 20.37 7.31 6.82
C PRO A 375 20.98 8.71 6.92
N ASP A 376 21.43 9.30 5.81
CA ASP A 376 21.97 10.67 5.79
C ASP A 376 20.90 11.76 6.00
N LEU A 377 19.62 11.43 5.86
CA LEU A 377 18.52 12.37 6.17
C LEU A 377 18.25 12.46 7.68
N ARG A 378 19.00 11.74 8.50
CA ARG A 378 18.84 11.71 9.96
C ARG A 378 19.30 13.03 10.59
N ALA A 379 18.47 13.55 11.48
CA ALA A 379 18.85 14.58 12.46
C ALA A 379 19.35 13.96 13.77
N THR A 380 20.26 14.66 14.43
CA THR A 380 20.79 14.31 15.75
C THR A 380 20.24 15.24 16.82
N GLU A 381 20.55 14.99 18.09
CA GLU A 381 20.25 15.92 19.19
C GLU A 381 20.84 17.33 18.97
N LYS A 382 21.92 17.44 18.19
CA LYS A 382 22.56 18.71 17.83
C LYS A 382 21.91 19.39 16.62
N GLY A 383 20.78 18.87 16.13
CA GLY A 383 20.15 19.26 14.87
C GLY A 383 20.62 18.39 13.69
N PHE A 384 20.35 18.87 12.48
CA PHE A 384 20.68 18.19 11.23
C PHE A 384 21.96 18.72 10.59
N ASN A 385 22.61 17.91 9.76
CA ASN A 385 23.78 18.31 8.99
C ASN A 385 23.36 18.76 7.59
N GLN A 386 23.22 20.07 7.39
CA GLN A 386 22.84 20.66 6.10
C GLN A 386 23.75 20.20 4.96
N GLN A 387 25.08 20.19 5.16
CA GLN A 387 26.02 19.80 4.11
C GLN A 387 25.87 18.33 3.71
N ALA A 388 25.60 17.44 4.67
CA ALA A 388 25.39 16.02 4.38
C ALA A 388 24.11 15.82 3.55
N ILE A 389 23.02 16.49 3.94
CA ILE A 389 21.76 16.43 3.20
C ILE A 389 21.94 17.00 1.80
N ASP A 390 22.57 18.17 1.66
CA ASP A 390 22.84 18.79 0.36
C ASP A 390 23.66 17.88 -0.54
N ASN A 391 24.67 17.20 -0.01
CA ASN A 391 25.48 16.25 -0.79
C ASN A 391 24.64 15.09 -1.33
N VAL A 392 23.75 14.53 -0.53
CA VAL A 392 22.86 13.44 -0.93
C VAL A 392 21.84 13.92 -1.96
N LEU A 393 21.21 15.09 -1.74
CA LEU A 393 20.19 15.61 -2.65
C LEU A 393 20.79 16.01 -4.00
N ARG A 394 22.05 16.45 -4.03
CA ARG A 394 22.81 16.67 -5.27
C ARG A 394 23.18 15.36 -5.96
N ALA A 395 23.58 14.34 -5.20
CA ALA A 395 23.86 13.01 -5.76
C ALA A 395 22.57 12.38 -6.35
N ALA A 396 21.44 12.56 -5.68
CA ALA A 396 20.13 12.11 -6.13
C ALA A 396 19.69 12.81 -7.44
N ALA A 397 19.88 14.13 -7.54
CA ALA A 397 19.63 14.87 -8.77
C ALA A 397 20.49 14.35 -9.93
N SER A 398 21.80 14.19 -9.69
CA SER A 398 22.73 13.65 -10.70
C SER A 398 22.36 12.23 -11.13
N ALA A 399 21.91 11.37 -10.21
CA ALA A 399 21.41 10.05 -10.53
C ALA A 399 20.09 10.08 -11.33
N ALA A 400 19.17 10.99 -10.97
CA ALA A 400 17.90 11.18 -11.68
C ALA A 400 18.11 11.62 -13.13
N SER A 401 19.16 12.40 -13.42
CA SER A 401 19.56 12.75 -14.80
C SER A 401 19.98 11.55 -15.63
N CYS A 402 20.20 10.38 -15.03
CA CYS A 402 20.47 9.11 -15.71
C CYS A 402 19.23 8.20 -15.79
N MET A 403 18.03 8.72 -15.49
CA MET A 403 16.77 7.99 -15.43
C MET A 403 15.69 8.75 -16.26
N PRO A 404 15.70 8.65 -17.60
CA PRO A 404 14.82 9.43 -18.48
C PRO A 404 13.31 9.24 -18.22
N GLU A 405 12.91 8.06 -17.77
CA GLU A 405 11.50 7.71 -17.51
C GLU A 405 11.07 7.97 -16.06
N LEU A 406 11.91 8.63 -15.24
CA LEU A 406 11.67 8.78 -13.81
C LEU A 406 10.43 9.63 -13.51
N MET A 407 9.41 8.99 -12.94
CA MET A 407 8.16 9.62 -12.53
C MET A 407 8.18 10.02 -11.05
N THR A 408 8.78 9.20 -10.18
CA THR A 408 8.87 9.50 -8.74
C THR A 408 10.15 8.94 -8.14
N MET A 409 10.87 9.79 -7.40
CA MET A 409 11.98 9.38 -6.53
C MET A 409 11.68 9.80 -5.10
N GLU A 410 11.75 8.87 -4.16
CA GLU A 410 11.60 9.11 -2.74
C GLU A 410 12.83 8.63 -1.96
N LEU A 411 13.47 9.54 -1.23
CA LEU A 411 14.48 9.20 -0.23
C LEU A 411 13.88 9.42 1.14
N TRP A 412 13.95 8.43 2.02
CA TRP A 412 13.23 8.50 3.29
C TRP A 412 14.04 7.94 4.45
N TYR A 413 13.79 8.49 5.63
CA TYR A 413 14.36 8.02 6.88
C TYR A 413 13.34 8.15 7.99
N GLY A 414 13.36 7.19 8.93
CA GLY A 414 12.56 7.31 10.13
C GLY A 414 13.15 6.50 11.28
N ASP A 415 13.37 7.18 12.40
CA ASP A 415 13.58 6.60 13.71
C ASP A 415 12.72 7.33 14.75
N ARG A 416 12.83 6.90 16.01
CA ARG A 416 12.09 7.44 17.18
C ARG A 416 12.19 8.95 17.40
N TRP A 417 13.13 9.62 16.76
CA TRP A 417 13.42 11.05 16.96
C TRP A 417 13.48 11.83 15.66
N SER A 418 13.80 11.16 14.57
CA SER A 418 14.09 11.79 13.29
C SER A 418 13.37 11.08 12.17
N THR A 419 12.43 11.78 11.55
CA THR A 419 11.78 11.37 10.31
C THR A 419 11.98 12.44 9.26
N ALA A 420 12.36 12.01 8.06
CA ALA A 420 12.57 12.87 6.91
C ALA A 420 12.16 12.15 5.61
N LEU A 421 11.64 12.92 4.67
CA LEU A 421 11.22 12.47 3.35
C LEU A 421 11.60 13.55 2.33
N PHE A 422 12.37 13.14 1.33
CA PHE A 422 12.57 13.88 0.10
C PHE A 422 11.76 13.22 -1.01
N ARG A 423 11.03 14.01 -1.81
CA ARG A 423 10.30 13.53 -2.99
C ARG A 423 10.61 14.40 -4.20
N TYR A 424 10.94 13.76 -5.31
CA TYR A 424 10.81 14.32 -6.65
C TYR A 424 9.60 13.67 -7.35
N SER A 425 8.77 14.48 -8.01
CA SER A 425 7.67 14.02 -8.88
C SER A 425 7.79 14.66 -10.25
N GLY A 426 8.07 13.85 -11.26
CA GLY A 426 8.02 14.23 -12.68
C GLY A 426 6.63 14.05 -13.30
N LYS A 427 5.63 13.65 -12.51
CA LYS A 427 4.24 13.45 -12.98
C LYS A 427 3.48 14.75 -13.19
N THR A 428 3.94 15.83 -12.56
CA THR A 428 3.35 17.15 -12.61
C THR A 428 4.08 18.03 -13.61
N ASP A 429 3.40 19.08 -14.06
CA ASP A 429 3.97 20.09 -14.94
C ASP A 429 3.71 21.49 -14.33
N PRO A 430 4.71 22.15 -13.70
CA PRO A 430 6.11 21.74 -13.60
C PRO A 430 6.34 20.54 -12.65
N PRO A 431 7.51 19.86 -12.74
CA PRO A 431 7.91 18.85 -11.76
C PRO A 431 7.98 19.44 -10.34
N THR A 432 7.73 18.64 -9.31
CA THR A 432 7.80 19.10 -7.91
C THR A 432 8.94 18.45 -7.15
N VAL A 433 9.61 19.23 -6.30
CA VAL A 433 10.62 18.77 -5.34
C VAL A 433 10.18 19.15 -3.93
N THR A 434 9.86 18.15 -3.11
CA THR A 434 9.28 18.35 -1.78
C THR A 434 10.18 17.78 -0.70
N TRP A 435 10.40 18.57 0.36
CA TRP A 435 11.05 18.13 1.59
C TRP A 435 10.06 18.11 2.75
N ARG A 436 10.05 17.02 3.53
CA ARG A 436 9.25 16.89 4.74
C ARG A 436 10.09 16.34 5.88
N SER A 437 10.00 16.95 7.07
CA SER A 437 10.68 16.45 8.27
C SER A 437 9.90 16.79 9.54
N ASN A 438 10.13 16.02 10.61
CA ASN A 438 9.55 16.27 11.94
C ASN A 438 10.52 17.01 12.90
N TRP A 439 11.65 17.49 12.38
CA TRP A 439 12.69 18.17 13.13
C TRP A 439 13.10 19.49 12.48
N LYS A 440 13.71 20.36 13.29
CA LYS A 440 14.29 21.66 12.91
C LYS A 440 15.74 21.73 13.39
N ASN A 441 16.51 22.74 12.98
CA ASN A 441 17.84 22.98 13.54
C ASN A 441 17.75 23.49 14.99
N SER A 442 18.91 23.66 15.65
CA SER A 442 19.00 24.13 17.04
C SER A 442 18.40 25.52 17.28
N TRP A 443 18.15 26.28 16.21
CA TRP A 443 17.56 27.63 16.24
C TRP A 443 16.08 27.63 15.84
N GLY A 444 15.49 26.46 15.59
CA GLY A 444 14.08 26.32 15.21
C GLY A 444 13.77 26.62 13.74
N PHE A 445 14.78 26.66 12.86
CA PHE A 445 14.58 26.80 11.42
C PHE A 445 14.53 25.43 10.72
N ASP A 446 13.70 25.35 9.68
CA ASP A 446 13.61 24.20 8.79
C ASP A 446 14.84 24.12 7.88
N LEU A 447 14.93 23.04 7.09
CA LEU A 447 15.95 22.88 6.05
C LEU A 447 15.86 24.04 5.05
N ILE A 448 17.01 24.54 4.58
CA ILE A 448 17.06 25.54 3.50
C ILE A 448 17.58 24.85 2.25
N TRP A 449 16.85 24.99 1.14
CA TRP A 449 17.34 24.56 -0.16
C TRP A 449 18.57 25.38 -0.56
N SER A 450 19.75 24.76 -0.59
CA SER A 450 20.95 25.43 -1.11
C SER A 450 20.84 25.67 -2.62
N LYS A 451 21.61 26.65 -3.09
CA LYS A 451 21.62 27.04 -4.51
C LYS A 451 22.00 25.85 -5.39
N GLU A 452 22.98 25.08 -4.95
CA GLU A 452 23.53 23.93 -5.67
C GLU A 452 22.54 22.76 -5.75
N VAL A 453 21.70 22.57 -4.72
CA VAL A 453 20.61 21.57 -4.77
C VAL A 453 19.55 22.01 -5.77
N LYS A 454 19.16 23.30 -5.76
CA LYS A 454 18.19 23.83 -6.73
C LYS A 454 18.70 23.71 -8.16
N GLU A 455 19.95 24.06 -8.40
CA GLU A 455 20.58 23.97 -9.73
C GLU A 455 20.61 22.52 -10.23
N GLY A 456 21.03 21.56 -9.41
CA GLY A 456 21.06 20.15 -9.82
C GLY A 456 19.69 19.59 -10.21
N TRP A 457 18.63 19.91 -9.47
CA TRP A 457 17.28 19.46 -9.80
C TRP A 457 16.65 20.22 -10.98
N LYS A 458 17.04 21.49 -11.20
CA LYS A 458 16.71 22.21 -12.44
C LYS A 458 17.34 21.55 -13.65
N GLU A 459 18.63 21.23 -13.58
CA GLU A 459 19.34 20.52 -14.65
C GLU A 459 18.67 19.19 -14.96
N THR A 460 18.36 18.40 -13.93
CA THR A 460 17.65 17.12 -14.05
C THR A 460 16.34 17.25 -14.83
N ALA A 461 15.52 18.25 -14.49
CA ALA A 461 14.26 18.51 -15.19
C ALA A 461 14.48 18.90 -16.67
N THR A 462 15.58 19.58 -17.00
CA THR A 462 15.88 20.02 -18.37
C THR A 462 16.46 18.94 -19.28
N VAL A 463 17.02 17.83 -18.75
CA VAL A 463 17.67 16.81 -19.59
C VAL A 463 16.67 16.08 -20.50
N TYR A 464 15.41 15.93 -20.07
CA TYR A 464 14.43 15.08 -20.76
C TYR A 464 13.06 15.74 -21.02
N LEU A 465 12.82 16.95 -20.52
CA LEU A 465 11.61 17.72 -20.80
C LEU A 465 11.96 18.84 -21.79
N ASP A 466 11.24 18.91 -22.92
CA ASP A 466 11.39 19.96 -23.93
C ASP A 466 11.16 21.35 -23.29
N TYR A 467 12.27 21.99 -22.90
CA TYR A 467 12.48 23.39 -22.53
C TYR A 467 11.48 24.11 -21.57
N THR A 468 12.06 24.68 -20.49
CA THR A 468 11.64 25.90 -19.73
C THR A 468 10.81 25.80 -18.44
N ARG A 469 10.76 24.69 -17.70
CA ARG A 469 10.01 24.67 -16.45
C ARG A 469 10.85 24.25 -15.25
N GLU A 470 11.20 25.23 -14.42
CA GLU A 470 11.93 25.01 -13.17
C GLU A 470 11.05 24.18 -12.22
N PRO A 471 11.63 23.21 -11.48
CA PRO A 471 10.85 22.47 -10.50
C PRO A 471 10.30 23.38 -9.40
N ASP A 472 9.09 23.10 -8.95
CA ASP A 472 8.51 23.76 -7.79
C ASP A 472 9.06 23.13 -6.51
N PHE A 473 9.73 23.95 -5.68
CA PHE A 473 10.32 23.49 -4.41
C PHE A 473 9.38 23.79 -3.25
N SER A 474 8.98 22.77 -2.50
CA SER A 474 8.20 22.91 -1.27
C SER A 474 8.92 22.33 -0.05
N ILE A 475 8.68 22.94 1.11
CA ILE A 475 9.04 22.38 2.42
C ILE A 475 7.74 22.30 3.20
N GLU A 476 7.38 21.10 3.63
CA GLU A 476 6.11 20.83 4.31
C GLU A 476 6.38 20.14 5.65
N PRO A 477 5.56 20.39 6.68
CA PRO A 477 5.71 19.69 7.94
C PRO A 477 5.37 18.20 7.78
N LEU A 478 5.97 17.40 8.66
CA LEU A 478 5.63 16.00 8.85
C LEU A 478 5.08 15.86 10.28
N ASP A 479 3.76 15.98 10.40
CA ASP A 479 3.04 16.22 11.67
C ASP A 479 2.94 15.01 12.62
N GLU A 480 3.61 13.91 12.31
CA GLU A 480 3.59 12.72 13.15
C GLU A 480 4.96 12.52 13.83
N VAL A 481 5.03 12.94 15.09
CA VAL A 481 5.82 12.22 16.09
C VAL A 481 5.04 10.95 16.33
N GLY A 482 5.44 9.83 15.72
CA GLY A 482 4.95 8.53 16.11
C GLY A 482 4.98 8.46 17.64
N SER A 483 3.93 7.97 18.29
CA SER A 483 3.99 7.81 19.75
C SER A 483 5.29 7.06 20.11
N GLN A 484 5.76 7.13 21.36
CA GLN A 484 7.04 6.51 21.77
C GLN A 484 7.22 5.02 21.33
N ILE A 485 6.12 4.36 20.96
CA ILE A 485 5.95 2.99 20.46
C ILE A 485 6.32 2.80 18.95
N TRP A 486 6.37 3.84 18.10
CA TRP A 486 6.16 3.74 16.64
C TRP A 486 7.41 3.58 15.73
N ASP A 487 8.51 4.30 15.95
CA ASP A 487 9.48 4.47 14.85
C ASP A 487 10.76 3.60 14.99
N SER A 488 10.63 2.29 14.84
CA SER A 488 11.76 1.47 14.37
C SER A 488 11.74 1.38 12.85
N LEU A 489 12.91 1.59 12.21
CA LEU A 489 13.12 1.34 10.79
C LEU A 489 12.20 2.12 9.82
N GLY A 490 11.70 3.28 10.22
CA GLY A 490 10.90 4.15 9.36
C GLY A 490 9.49 3.66 9.04
N ARG A 491 8.96 2.67 9.76
CA ARG A 491 7.55 2.25 9.67
C ARG A 491 6.56 3.42 9.72
N GLY A 492 6.84 4.42 10.57
CA GLY A 492 6.03 5.63 10.66
C GLY A 492 6.08 6.49 9.39
N VAL A 493 7.24 6.61 8.74
CA VAL A 493 7.39 7.43 7.52
C VAL A 493 6.80 6.76 6.28
N VAL A 494 6.77 5.41 6.23
CA VAL A 494 6.25 4.68 5.06
C VAL A 494 4.84 5.11 4.67
N ARG A 495 3.95 5.42 5.63
CA ARG A 495 2.57 5.85 5.35
C ARG A 495 2.48 7.16 4.56
N HIS A 496 3.51 8.02 4.66
CA HIS A 496 3.60 9.33 4.01
C HIS A 496 4.19 9.25 2.60
N LEU A 497 4.78 8.10 2.26
CA LEU A 497 5.32 7.84 0.92
C LEU A 497 4.20 7.71 -0.10
N GLU A 498 4.44 8.25 -1.28
CA GLU A 498 3.59 8.01 -2.44
C GLU A 498 3.82 6.58 -2.95
N LEU A 499 5.07 6.10 -2.85
CA LEU A 499 5.49 4.76 -3.22
C LEU A 499 5.37 3.76 -2.07
N LYS A 500 4.51 4.01 -1.06
CA LYS A 500 4.36 3.16 0.13
C LYS A 500 4.07 1.69 -0.18
N GLU A 501 3.31 1.41 -1.24
CA GLU A 501 3.00 0.04 -1.69
C GLU A 501 4.20 -0.65 -2.37
N MET A 502 5.20 0.11 -2.83
CA MET A 502 6.47 -0.45 -3.26
C MET A 502 7.39 -0.74 -2.07
N VAL A 503 7.32 0.07 -1.00
CA VAL A 503 8.12 -0.15 0.21
C VAL A 503 7.62 -1.34 1.02
N LEU A 504 6.31 -1.47 1.19
CA LEU A 504 5.67 -2.62 1.83
C LEU A 504 4.45 -3.05 1.03
N ASP A 505 4.22 -4.36 0.92
CA ASP A 505 3.01 -4.91 0.36
C ASP A 505 1.81 -4.31 1.10
N PRO A 506 0.70 -3.96 0.43
CA PRO A 506 -0.45 -3.36 1.09
C PRO A 506 -0.95 -4.12 2.32
N VAL A 507 -0.90 -5.46 2.33
CA VAL A 507 -1.27 -6.28 3.48
C VAL A 507 -0.24 -6.14 4.59
N SER A 508 1.06 -6.13 4.25
CA SER A 508 2.14 -5.94 5.21
C SER A 508 2.19 -4.53 5.80
N LEU A 509 1.86 -3.50 5.00
CA LEU A 509 1.66 -2.14 5.49
C LEU A 509 0.49 -2.09 6.47
N LYS A 510 -0.65 -2.70 6.12
CA LYS A 510 -1.82 -2.79 7.01
C LYS A 510 -1.52 -3.57 8.28
N GLU A 511 -0.70 -4.63 8.23
CA GLU A 511 -0.19 -5.33 9.41
C GLU A 511 0.65 -4.42 10.29
N VAL A 512 1.58 -3.65 9.72
CA VAL A 512 2.40 -2.69 10.47
C VAL A 512 1.55 -1.62 11.14
N GLU A 513 0.57 -1.07 10.43
CA GLU A 513 -0.40 -0.09 10.96
C GLU A 513 -1.24 -0.71 12.09
N TRP A 514 -1.76 -1.91 11.87
CA TRP A 514 -2.55 -2.64 12.86
C TRP A 514 -1.77 -2.92 14.15
N GLU A 515 -0.54 -3.42 14.01
CA GLU A 515 0.37 -3.71 15.11
C GLU A 515 0.69 -2.45 15.93
N ALA A 516 0.80 -1.30 15.26
CA ALA A 516 1.06 -0.01 15.89
C ALA A 516 -0.17 0.53 16.66
N ASP A 517 -1.36 0.43 16.08
CA ASP A 517 -2.61 0.91 16.69
C ASP A 517 -3.08 0.05 17.88
N HIS A 518 -2.96 -1.26 17.75
CA HIS A 518 -3.50 -2.20 18.74
C HIS A 518 -2.50 -2.52 19.84
N GLY A 519 -1.32 -1.91 19.79
CA GLY A 519 -0.27 -2.13 20.77
C GLY A 519 0.01 -3.61 20.94
N THR A 520 -0.04 -4.38 19.84
CA THR A 520 0.61 -5.70 19.79
C THR A 520 2.11 -5.45 19.66
N SER A 521 2.66 -4.64 20.57
CA SER A 521 4.03 -4.90 20.92
C SER A 521 3.99 -6.27 21.58
N LEU A 522 4.66 -7.21 20.96
CA LEU A 522 5.23 -8.37 21.63
C LEU A 522 6.02 -7.98 22.90
N TRP A 523 6.15 -6.69 23.24
CA TRP A 523 7.07 -6.10 24.20
C TRP A 523 6.54 -4.77 24.76
N LYS A 524 5.49 -4.80 25.58
CA LYS A 524 5.22 -3.64 26.47
C LYS A 524 6.30 -3.62 27.58
N GLU A 525 7.12 -2.56 27.55
CA GLU A 525 7.90 -1.99 28.66
C GLU A 525 8.78 -2.93 29.54
N THR A 526 10.06 -3.10 29.18
CA THR A 526 11.08 -3.62 30.13
C THR A 526 12.40 -2.85 30.20
N CYS A 527 12.56 -1.69 29.56
CA CYS A 527 13.84 -0.94 29.58
C CYS A 527 13.76 0.45 30.24
N LEU A 528 13.05 0.61 31.37
CA LEU A 528 13.23 1.77 32.26
C LEU A 528 13.72 1.30 33.64
N PRO A 529 14.88 1.80 34.13
CA PRO A 529 15.37 1.49 35.47
C PRO A 529 14.31 1.78 36.54
N LYS A 530 14.17 0.86 37.51
CA LYS A 530 13.17 0.86 38.60
C LYS A 530 13.07 2.18 39.40
N ARG A 531 14.05 3.08 39.28
CA ARG A 531 14.19 4.28 40.13
C ARG A 531 13.27 5.46 39.76
N ASN A 532 12.62 5.46 38.59
CA ASN A 532 11.80 6.60 38.14
C ASN A 532 10.27 6.41 38.20
N ARG A 533 9.75 5.30 38.75
CA ARG A 533 8.30 5.03 38.81
C ARG A 533 7.51 6.02 39.69
N ARG A 534 8.14 6.66 40.68
CA ARG A 534 7.47 7.66 41.54
C ARG A 534 7.46 9.07 40.95
N ALA A 535 8.43 9.42 40.11
CA ALA A 535 8.52 10.75 39.51
C ALA A 535 7.54 10.92 38.32
N SER A 536 7.29 9.85 37.55
CA SER A 536 6.38 9.89 36.39
C SER A 536 4.90 9.95 36.81
N HIS A 537 4.52 9.29 37.90
CA HIS A 537 3.15 9.32 38.39
C HIS A 537 2.76 10.70 38.96
N LEU A 538 3.68 11.38 39.65
CA LEU A 538 3.48 12.73 40.19
C LEU A 538 3.52 13.83 39.11
N ARG A 539 4.32 13.67 38.04
CA ARG A 539 4.27 14.59 36.87
C ARG A 539 2.97 14.44 36.06
N ARG A 540 2.40 13.23 35.97
CA ARG A 540 1.15 12.95 35.26
C ARG A 540 -0.10 13.54 35.94
N ILE A 541 -0.05 13.79 37.26
CA ILE A 541 -1.14 14.45 38.00
C ILE A 541 -1.02 15.98 37.92
N ARG A 542 0.20 16.53 37.85
CA ARG A 542 0.42 17.99 37.72
C ARG A 542 0.29 18.53 36.29
N SER A 543 0.62 17.76 35.24
CA SER A 543 0.46 18.23 33.85
C SER A 543 -0.99 18.21 33.36
N LYS A 544 -1.87 17.40 33.97
CA LYS A 544 -3.31 17.39 33.67
C LYS A 544 -4.09 18.66 34.05
N LYS A 545 -3.44 19.63 34.72
CA LYS A 545 -4.08 20.89 35.13
C LYS A 545 -3.58 22.16 34.40
N ARG A 546 -2.61 22.07 33.48
CA ARG A 546 -2.16 23.24 32.70
C ARG A 546 -1.68 22.83 31.30
N SER A 547 -2.60 22.86 30.34
CA SER A 547 -2.43 23.17 28.91
C SER A 547 -3.67 22.66 28.18
N VAL A 548 -4.72 23.48 28.23
CA VAL A 548 -5.79 23.40 27.24
C VAL A 548 -5.38 24.39 26.14
N SER A 549 -4.79 23.88 25.07
CA SER A 549 -4.83 24.52 23.75
C SER A 549 -5.08 23.40 22.74
N HIS A 550 -6.13 23.57 21.94
CA HIS A 550 -6.73 22.58 21.08
C HIS A 550 -5.73 21.94 20.11
N ALA A 551 -5.49 20.64 20.28
CA ALA A 551 -5.07 19.74 19.22
C ALA A 551 -5.95 18.49 19.36
N GLN A 552 -6.94 18.35 18.48
CA GLN A 552 -7.83 17.20 18.47
C GLN A 552 -7.08 15.97 17.95
N LEU A 553 -6.73 15.09 18.88
CA LEU A 553 -6.37 13.71 18.60
C LEU A 553 -7.58 13.01 17.97
N LEU A 554 -7.42 12.54 16.72
CA LEU A 554 -8.40 11.72 16.01
C LEU A 554 -8.52 10.34 16.66
N ILE A 555 -9.40 10.25 17.65
CA ILE A 555 -9.94 8.97 18.14
C ILE A 555 -10.98 8.51 17.11
N PRO A 556 -10.96 7.24 16.64
CA PRO A 556 -11.97 6.73 15.71
C PRO A 556 -13.38 7.00 16.25
N LEU A 557 -14.19 7.70 15.45
CA LEU A 557 -15.54 8.07 15.88
C LEU A 557 -16.38 6.82 16.14
N THR A 558 -17.00 6.77 17.32
CA THR A 558 -18.00 5.73 17.63
C THR A 558 -19.07 5.70 16.54
N ARG A 559 -19.69 4.53 16.29
CA ARG A 559 -20.79 4.42 15.31
C ARG A 559 -21.89 5.44 15.56
N ALA A 560 -22.19 5.74 16.82
CA ALA A 560 -23.18 6.75 17.21
C ALA A 560 -22.74 8.17 16.85
N THR A 561 -21.45 8.51 17.00
CA THR A 561 -20.92 9.82 16.59
C THR A 561 -20.89 9.96 15.07
N ARG A 562 -20.51 8.90 14.33
CA ARG A 562 -20.55 8.90 12.86
C ARG A 562 -21.96 9.15 12.33
N GLN A 563 -22.96 8.48 12.89
CA GLN A 563 -24.35 8.68 12.48
C GLN A 563 -24.85 10.10 12.77
N ARG A 564 -24.44 10.68 13.92
CA ARG A 564 -24.75 12.07 14.27
C ARG A 564 -24.11 13.06 13.31
N ASN A 565 -22.86 12.87 12.94
CA ASN A 565 -22.18 13.75 11.99
C ASN A 565 -22.83 13.68 10.60
N ILE A 566 -23.18 12.47 10.12
CA ILE A 566 -23.92 12.31 8.86
C ILE A 566 -25.28 13.02 8.93
N ALA A 567 -26.00 12.90 10.04
CA ALA A 567 -27.28 13.57 10.22
C ALA A 567 -27.13 15.10 10.20
N LEU A 568 -26.14 15.65 10.89
CA LEU A 568 -25.84 17.08 10.88
C LEU A 568 -25.56 17.62 9.47
N CYS A 569 -24.72 16.93 8.71
CA CYS A 569 -24.39 17.37 7.33
C CYS A 569 -25.59 17.22 6.39
N LYS A 570 -26.43 16.19 6.58
CA LYS A 570 -27.68 16.05 5.82
C LYS A 570 -28.69 17.14 6.17
N GLU A 571 -28.78 17.53 7.44
CA GLU A 571 -29.62 18.63 7.90
C GLU A 571 -29.16 19.95 7.26
N TYR A 572 -27.86 20.26 7.32
CA TYR A 572 -27.28 21.40 6.62
C TYR A 572 -27.64 21.40 5.13
N MET A 573 -27.44 20.27 4.45
CA MET A 573 -27.78 20.15 3.03
C MET A 573 -29.28 20.28 2.77
N SER A 574 -30.14 19.77 3.65
CA SER A 574 -31.59 19.90 3.49
C SER A 574 -32.05 21.35 3.57
N ILE A 575 -31.38 22.18 4.38
CA ILE A 575 -31.69 23.61 4.49
C ILE A 575 -31.03 24.39 3.34
N ALA A 576 -29.71 24.26 3.16
CA ALA A 576 -28.95 25.04 2.18
C ALA A 576 -29.33 24.72 0.73
N TYR A 577 -29.94 23.56 0.49
CA TYR A 577 -30.36 23.05 -0.82
C TYR A 577 -31.89 23.03 -0.98
N SER A 578 -32.61 23.83 -0.17
CA SER A 578 -34.07 23.95 -0.22
C SER A 578 -34.48 25.36 -0.68
N PRO A 579 -35.25 25.49 -1.77
CA PRO A 579 -35.81 26.77 -2.21
C PRO A 579 -36.74 27.42 -1.17
N THR A 580 -37.35 26.62 -0.29
CA THR A 580 -38.25 27.13 0.74
C THR A 580 -37.50 27.55 2.01
N ASP A 581 -36.50 26.78 2.42
CA ASP A 581 -35.88 26.92 3.74
C ASP A 581 -34.58 27.74 3.72
N ASN A 582 -33.89 27.81 2.58
CA ASN A 582 -32.71 28.65 2.44
C ASN A 582 -33.11 30.12 2.26
N LYS A 583 -32.86 30.93 3.30
CA LYS A 583 -33.01 32.39 3.31
C LYS A 583 -31.65 33.09 3.43
N GLY A 584 -30.60 32.42 2.97
CA GLY A 584 -29.21 32.86 3.09
C GLY A 584 -28.48 32.23 4.28
N GLY A 585 -27.30 32.78 4.61
CA GLY A 585 -26.37 32.25 5.60
C GLY A 585 -26.99 32.06 6.99
N SER A 586 -27.93 32.93 7.38
CA SER A 586 -28.64 32.84 8.66
C SER A 586 -29.43 31.53 8.84
N SER A 587 -29.92 30.92 7.75
CA SER A 587 -30.66 29.66 7.79
C SER A 587 -29.80 28.50 8.29
N VAL A 588 -28.48 28.54 8.09
CA VAL A 588 -27.56 27.43 8.41
C VAL A 588 -26.52 27.75 9.47
N GLN A 589 -26.38 29.03 9.86
CA GLN A 589 -25.37 29.48 10.81
C GLN A 589 -25.37 28.68 12.12
N HIS A 590 -26.55 28.28 12.59
CA HIS A 590 -26.71 27.48 13.81
C HIS A 590 -26.12 26.06 13.70
N LEU A 591 -25.78 25.56 12.52
CA LEU A 591 -25.13 24.26 12.29
C LEU A 591 -23.61 24.37 12.12
N CYS A 592 -23.10 25.58 11.94
CA CYS A 592 -21.71 25.86 11.60
C CYS A 592 -20.89 26.29 12.81
N HIS A 593 -19.60 26.01 12.76
CA HIS A 593 -18.62 26.51 13.72
C HIS A 593 -18.35 28.01 13.48
N PRO A 594 -18.07 28.84 14.49
CA PRO A 594 -17.80 30.27 14.30
C PRO A 594 -16.70 30.59 13.27
N ASP A 595 -15.57 29.88 13.28
CA ASP A 595 -14.52 30.00 12.26
C ASP A 595 -14.59 28.88 11.19
N SER A 596 -15.81 28.48 10.81
CA SER A 596 -15.98 27.53 9.71
C SER A 596 -15.53 28.12 8.37
N TRP A 597 -14.95 27.30 7.49
CA TRP A 597 -14.55 27.71 6.15
C TRP A 597 -15.18 26.85 5.05
N PHE A 598 -15.19 27.37 3.83
CA PHE A 598 -15.75 26.75 2.65
C PHE A 598 -14.77 26.82 1.47
N TRP A 599 -14.76 25.78 0.64
CA TRP A 599 -13.88 25.72 -0.53
C TRP A 599 -14.58 25.11 -1.74
N ALA A 600 -14.75 25.96 -2.76
CA ALA A 600 -15.14 25.57 -4.11
C ALA A 600 -14.85 26.70 -5.11
N PRO A 601 -13.60 27.19 -5.20
CA PRO A 601 -13.29 28.45 -5.88
C PRO A 601 -13.67 28.45 -7.37
N ALA A 602 -13.68 27.28 -8.03
CA ALA A 602 -14.06 27.15 -9.42
C ALA A 602 -15.57 27.29 -9.67
N THR A 603 -16.42 26.98 -8.69
CA THR A 603 -17.89 26.93 -8.86
C THR A 603 -18.62 27.99 -8.03
N PHE A 604 -18.03 28.44 -6.93
CA PHE A 604 -18.54 29.47 -6.01
C PHE A 604 -17.42 30.49 -5.69
N PRO A 605 -17.02 31.33 -6.66
CA PRO A 605 -15.97 32.31 -6.44
C PRO A 605 -16.35 33.32 -5.35
N GLY A 606 -15.43 33.61 -4.44
CA GLY A 606 -15.62 34.57 -3.34
C GLY A 606 -16.45 34.06 -2.15
N CYS A 607 -16.88 32.81 -2.16
CA CYS A 607 -17.49 32.18 -0.98
C CYS A 607 -16.39 31.60 -0.09
N GLU A 608 -16.33 32.01 1.18
CA GLU A 608 -15.29 31.60 2.12
C GLU A 608 -15.83 30.79 3.29
N THR A 609 -17.15 30.81 3.52
CA THR A 609 -17.82 30.11 4.61
C THR A 609 -19.03 29.30 4.13
N PRO A 610 -19.51 28.31 4.92
CA PRO A 610 -20.76 27.61 4.63
C PRO A 610 -21.96 28.57 4.53
N MET A 611 -21.96 29.66 5.30
CA MET A 611 -22.99 30.70 5.21
C MET A 611 -22.97 31.39 3.84
N ASP A 612 -21.79 31.74 3.31
CA ASP A 612 -21.65 32.34 1.98
C ASP A 612 -22.13 31.39 0.88
N TYR A 613 -21.88 30.08 1.05
CA TYR A 613 -22.46 29.07 0.16
C TYR A 613 -23.99 29.13 0.19
N ALA A 614 -24.61 29.19 1.38
CA ALA A 614 -26.06 29.25 1.48
C ALA A 614 -26.62 30.54 0.85
N ASP A 615 -25.97 31.69 1.04
CA ASP A 615 -26.31 32.96 0.37
C ASP A 615 -26.22 32.83 -1.16
N SER A 616 -25.11 32.30 -1.67
CA SER A 616 -24.88 32.10 -3.09
C SER A 616 -25.89 31.11 -3.70
N HIS A 617 -26.20 30.03 -2.99
CA HIS A 617 -27.12 29.00 -3.46
C HIS A 617 -28.58 29.46 -3.47
N ALA A 618 -28.96 30.37 -2.57
CA ALA A 618 -30.30 30.96 -2.57
C ALA A 618 -30.60 31.70 -3.89
N ALA A 619 -29.60 32.34 -4.50
CA ALA A 619 -29.74 32.98 -5.81
C ALA A 619 -30.00 31.96 -6.94
N VAL A 620 -29.35 30.79 -6.90
CA VAL A 620 -29.60 29.72 -7.87
C VAL A 620 -31.00 29.13 -7.68
N MET A 621 -31.43 28.93 -6.43
CA MET A 621 -32.74 28.38 -6.11
C MET A 621 -33.91 29.34 -6.39
N ALA A 622 -33.66 30.65 -6.45
CA ALA A 622 -34.65 31.61 -6.94
C ALA A 622 -35.03 31.33 -8.41
N SER A 623 -34.06 30.92 -9.23
CA SER A 623 -34.28 30.54 -10.64
C SER A 623 -34.73 29.08 -10.81
N VAL A 624 -34.29 28.19 -9.92
CA VAL A 624 -34.66 26.76 -9.91
C VAL A 624 -35.55 26.47 -8.71
N ALA A 625 -36.76 27.04 -8.71
CA ALA A 625 -37.63 27.10 -7.54
C ALA A 625 -38.23 25.74 -7.10
N ASP A 626 -38.09 24.70 -7.92
CA ASP A 626 -38.48 23.31 -7.65
C ASP A 626 -37.27 22.38 -7.37
N LEU A 627 -36.10 22.97 -7.12
CA LEU A 627 -34.86 22.23 -6.87
C LEU A 627 -35.00 21.31 -5.65
N SER A 628 -34.56 20.06 -5.83
CA SER A 628 -34.63 19.03 -4.79
C SER A 628 -33.49 18.01 -4.91
N ILE A 629 -33.04 17.51 -3.76
CA ILE A 629 -32.15 16.34 -3.70
C ILE A 629 -33.01 15.08 -3.90
N VAL A 630 -32.71 14.31 -4.95
CA VAL A 630 -33.42 13.05 -5.26
C VAL A 630 -33.00 11.95 -4.30
N ARG A 631 -31.69 11.79 -4.09
CA ARG A 631 -31.12 10.82 -3.15
C ARG A 631 -29.68 11.14 -2.81
N PHE A 632 -29.23 10.66 -1.66
CA PHE A 632 -27.82 10.55 -1.34
C PHE A 632 -27.30 9.21 -1.89
N ASP A 633 -26.57 9.26 -3.00
CA ASP A 633 -25.95 8.09 -3.62
C ASP A 633 -24.87 7.46 -2.72
N GLN A 634 -24.16 8.28 -1.93
CA GLN A 634 -23.22 7.83 -0.92
C GLN A 634 -23.29 8.78 0.29
N ALA A 635 -23.30 8.21 1.50
CA ALA A 635 -23.23 8.97 2.74
C ALA A 635 -22.42 8.18 3.78
N TRP A 636 -21.25 8.65 4.15
CA TRP A 636 -20.42 8.01 5.16
C TRP A 636 -19.56 9.03 5.90
N ALA A 637 -19.05 8.62 7.07
CA ALA A 637 -18.23 9.47 7.93
C ALA A 637 -17.05 8.71 8.52
N LYS A 638 -15.90 9.39 8.62
CA LYS A 638 -14.65 8.88 9.19
C LYS A 638 -13.83 10.05 9.71
N ASP A 639 -13.25 9.91 10.89
CA ASP A 639 -12.25 10.85 11.44
C ASP A 639 -12.71 12.33 11.41
N GLY A 640 -13.94 12.60 11.88
CA GLY A 640 -14.54 13.94 11.86
C GLY A 640 -15.15 14.33 10.51
N HIS A 641 -14.74 13.71 9.41
CA HIS A 641 -15.18 14.03 8.06
C HIS A 641 -16.46 13.29 7.68
N VAL A 642 -17.28 13.93 6.83
CA VAL A 642 -18.52 13.38 6.27
C VAL A 642 -18.53 13.63 4.76
N LEU A 643 -18.61 12.55 3.97
CA LEU A 643 -18.84 12.64 2.52
C LEU A 643 -20.33 12.42 2.23
N LEU A 644 -20.93 13.35 1.47
CA LEU A 644 -22.24 13.19 0.86
C LEU A 644 -22.11 13.31 -0.66
N ARG A 645 -22.30 12.21 -1.38
CA ARG A 645 -22.54 12.22 -2.84
C ARG A 645 -24.04 12.12 -3.06
N TYR A 646 -24.62 12.97 -3.88
CA TYR A 646 -26.05 13.02 -4.11
C TYR A 646 -26.40 13.40 -5.54
N THR A 647 -27.59 12.97 -5.95
CA THR A 647 -28.22 13.33 -7.20
C THR A 647 -29.31 14.34 -6.89
N ALA A 648 -29.32 15.45 -7.62
CA ALA A 648 -30.32 16.51 -7.51
C ALA A 648 -30.97 16.79 -8.86
N GLN A 649 -32.14 17.43 -8.82
CA GLN A 649 -32.89 17.83 -9.99
C GLN A 649 -33.59 19.16 -9.76
N GLY A 650 -33.99 19.81 -10.85
CA GLY A 650 -34.81 21.01 -10.83
C GLY A 650 -35.02 21.55 -12.24
N SER A 651 -35.90 22.54 -12.34
CA SER A 651 -36.31 23.18 -13.58
C SER A 651 -36.10 24.69 -13.48
N HIS A 652 -35.72 25.33 -14.59
CA HIS A 652 -35.62 26.79 -14.63
C HIS A 652 -37.03 27.40 -14.74
N CYS A 653 -37.76 27.41 -13.63
CA CYS A 653 -39.17 27.79 -13.51
C CYS A 653 -39.40 29.04 -12.64
N GLY A 654 -38.35 29.56 -12.00
CA GLY A 654 -38.42 30.73 -11.13
C GLY A 654 -37.91 32.01 -11.81
N GLU A 655 -37.24 32.85 -11.03
CA GLU A 655 -36.73 34.14 -11.45
C GLU A 655 -35.68 34.04 -12.58
N PRO A 656 -35.53 35.07 -13.44
CA PRO A 656 -34.51 35.08 -14.48
C PRO A 656 -33.09 34.88 -13.94
N TYR A 657 -32.33 33.97 -14.54
CA TYR A 657 -30.93 33.73 -14.20
C TYR A 657 -29.99 34.53 -15.11
N LYS A 658 -29.29 35.53 -14.58
CA LYS A 658 -28.33 36.37 -15.33
C LYS A 658 -28.88 36.93 -16.66
N GLY A 659 -30.14 37.35 -16.66
CA GLY A 659 -30.81 37.90 -17.84
C GLY A 659 -31.49 36.87 -18.75
N ILE A 660 -31.36 35.57 -18.44
CA ILE A 660 -32.06 34.49 -19.14
C ILE A 660 -33.41 34.29 -18.45
N GLY A 661 -34.51 34.59 -19.14
CA GLY A 661 -35.86 34.31 -18.63
C GLY A 661 -36.11 32.82 -18.42
N SER A 662 -37.12 32.47 -17.61
CA SER A 662 -37.50 31.07 -17.32
C SER A 662 -37.62 30.26 -18.62
N THR A 663 -36.82 29.19 -18.73
CA THR A 663 -36.76 28.34 -19.93
C THR A 663 -37.73 27.15 -19.83
N GLY A 664 -38.25 26.85 -18.64
CA GLY A 664 -39.06 25.66 -18.36
C GLY A 664 -38.29 24.33 -18.50
N ARG A 665 -36.99 24.37 -18.82
CA ARG A 665 -36.17 23.17 -18.99
C ARG A 665 -35.82 22.56 -17.65
N ARG A 666 -35.80 21.23 -17.61
CA ARG A 666 -35.44 20.43 -16.45
C ARG A 666 -34.01 19.90 -16.58
N ALA A 667 -33.30 19.86 -15.47
CA ALA A 667 -31.99 19.27 -15.35
C ALA A 667 -31.94 18.25 -14.21
N GLN A 668 -31.07 17.26 -14.37
CA GLN A 668 -30.61 16.38 -13.31
C GLN A 668 -29.08 16.38 -13.29
N TRP A 669 -28.48 16.41 -12.11
CA TRP A 669 -27.03 16.48 -11.94
C TRP A 669 -26.56 15.74 -10.69
N SER A 670 -25.29 15.34 -10.69
CA SER A 670 -24.62 14.78 -9.51
C SER A 670 -23.78 15.85 -8.82
N ALA A 671 -23.61 15.68 -7.51
CA ALA A 671 -22.80 16.56 -6.70
C ALA A 671 -22.20 15.83 -5.50
N ALA A 672 -21.04 16.29 -5.04
CA ALA A 672 -20.36 15.79 -3.86
C ALA A 672 -20.10 16.94 -2.87
N ALA A 673 -20.20 16.65 -1.58
CA ALA A 673 -19.90 17.56 -0.49
C ALA A 673 -19.07 16.80 0.55
N ILE A 674 -17.92 17.37 0.91
CA ILE A 674 -17.07 16.87 2.00
C ILE A 674 -17.15 17.88 3.12
N PHE A 675 -17.61 17.45 4.29
CA PHE A 675 -17.65 18.25 5.49
C PHE A 675 -16.62 17.75 6.48
N GLU A 676 -16.10 18.66 7.30
CA GLU A 676 -15.45 18.33 8.57
C GLU A 676 -16.37 18.76 9.71
N VAL A 677 -16.59 17.88 10.68
CA VAL A 677 -17.44 18.13 11.84
C VAL A 677 -16.60 18.11 13.10
N GLU A 678 -16.58 19.24 13.77
CA GLU A 678 -15.84 19.48 15.00
C GLU A 678 -16.82 19.93 16.09
N GLY A 679 -16.76 19.33 17.28
CA GLY A 679 -17.62 19.73 18.40
C GLY A 679 -19.13 19.64 18.12
N GLY A 680 -19.56 18.85 17.14
CA GLY A 680 -20.95 18.75 16.71
C GLY A 680 -21.42 19.92 15.81
N LYS A 681 -20.49 20.67 15.22
CA LYS A 681 -20.72 21.75 14.25
C LYS A 681 -19.89 21.53 12.99
N ILE A 682 -20.33 22.07 11.87
CA ILE A 682 -19.59 22.03 10.60
C ILE A 682 -18.39 22.99 10.71
N ARG A 683 -17.18 22.45 10.65
CA ARG A 683 -15.90 23.19 10.68
C ARG A 683 -15.42 23.54 9.27
N SER A 684 -15.60 22.64 8.31
CA SER A 684 -15.27 22.92 6.92
C SER A 684 -16.27 22.30 5.97
N PHE A 685 -16.38 22.87 4.77
CA PHE A 685 -17.24 22.38 3.71
C PHE A 685 -16.57 22.58 2.34
N THR A 686 -16.18 21.49 1.70
CA THR A 686 -15.71 21.47 0.31
C THR A 686 -16.79 20.95 -0.62
N LYS A 687 -17.01 21.64 -1.75
CA LYS A 687 -18.10 21.34 -2.68
C LYS A 687 -17.59 21.10 -4.10
N ASP A 688 -18.12 20.04 -4.71
CA ASP A 688 -18.02 19.82 -6.16
C ASP A 688 -19.37 19.40 -6.74
N TRP A 689 -19.65 19.79 -7.99
CA TRP A 689 -20.87 19.41 -8.70
C TRP A 689 -20.72 19.56 -10.22
N ASP A 690 -21.56 18.84 -10.97
CA ASP A 690 -21.59 18.86 -12.44
C ASP A 690 -22.23 20.15 -12.99
N GLN A 691 -21.68 21.31 -12.63
CA GLN A 691 -22.25 22.65 -12.88
C GLN A 691 -22.53 22.90 -14.36
N LYS A 692 -21.57 22.56 -15.23
CA LYS A 692 -21.66 22.84 -16.65
C LYS A 692 -22.77 22.03 -17.31
N THR A 693 -22.86 20.75 -16.98
CA THR A 693 -23.90 19.84 -17.46
C THR A 693 -25.28 20.28 -16.99
N MET A 694 -25.40 20.78 -15.75
CA MET A 694 -26.63 21.40 -15.27
C MET A 694 -26.99 22.66 -16.06
N GLN A 695 -26.04 23.59 -16.25
CA GLN A 695 -26.25 24.85 -16.98
C GLN A 695 -26.71 24.60 -18.43
N ILE A 696 -26.15 23.60 -19.11
CA ILE A 696 -26.53 23.24 -20.48
C ILE A 696 -27.96 22.71 -20.52
N GLN A 697 -28.31 21.78 -19.62
CA GLN A 697 -29.67 21.22 -19.52
C GLN A 697 -30.72 22.31 -19.23
N LEU A 698 -30.42 23.25 -18.32
CA LEU A 698 -31.32 24.37 -17.99
C LEU A 698 -31.39 25.44 -19.08
N GLY A 699 -30.48 25.41 -20.07
CA GLY A 699 -30.39 26.43 -21.12
C GLY A 699 -29.73 27.73 -20.66
N TRP A 700 -28.89 27.67 -19.62
CA TRP A 700 -28.11 28.81 -19.11
C TRP A 700 -26.78 28.99 -19.82
N ALA A 701 -26.25 27.93 -20.43
CA ALA A 701 -25.03 27.97 -21.22
C ALA A 701 -25.26 27.26 -22.56
N PRO A 702 -25.05 27.93 -23.71
CA PRO A 702 -25.11 27.27 -25.01
C PRO A 702 -23.93 26.30 -25.17
N VAL A 703 -24.16 25.18 -25.84
CA VAL A 703 -23.12 24.31 -26.37
C VAL A 703 -23.07 24.53 -27.87
N GLU A 704 -21.95 25.03 -28.36
CA GLU A 704 -21.68 25.02 -29.80
C GLU A 704 -21.30 23.60 -30.22
N GLU A 705 -21.84 23.16 -31.36
CA GLU A 705 -21.56 21.83 -31.89
C GLU A 705 -20.08 21.74 -32.28
N SER A 706 -19.43 20.67 -31.84
CA SER A 706 -17.99 20.44 -32.02
C SER A 706 -17.76 19.01 -32.47
N ASP A 707 -16.72 18.81 -33.28
CA ASP A 707 -16.26 17.47 -33.70
C ASP A 707 -15.66 16.67 -32.51
N ASP A 708 -15.37 17.32 -31.38
CA ASP A 708 -14.98 16.61 -30.15
C ASP A 708 -16.21 15.92 -29.54
N PRO A 709 -16.21 14.59 -29.42
CA PRO A 709 -17.37 13.84 -28.91
C PRO A 709 -17.76 14.20 -27.47
N ARG A 710 -16.86 14.84 -26.70
CA ARG A 710 -17.15 15.36 -25.35
C ARG A 710 -18.03 16.61 -25.36
N TRP A 711 -18.15 17.27 -26.51
CA TRP A 711 -18.91 18.50 -26.74
C TRP A 711 -20.13 18.26 -27.63
N ASN A 712 -20.71 17.06 -27.53
CA ASN A 712 -21.95 16.74 -28.22
C ASN A 712 -23.16 17.38 -27.49
N ALA A 713 -23.80 18.36 -28.14
CA ALA A 713 -24.91 19.12 -27.55
C ALA A 713 -26.10 18.22 -27.13
N LYS A 714 -26.40 17.17 -27.90
CA LYS A 714 -27.47 16.22 -27.57
C LYS A 714 -27.13 15.38 -26.34
N ALA A 715 -25.89 14.90 -26.23
CA ALA A 715 -25.42 14.13 -25.09
C ALA A 715 -25.34 14.97 -23.81
N LEU A 716 -24.87 16.21 -23.90
CA LEU A 716 -24.79 17.13 -22.76
C LEU A 716 -26.17 17.66 -22.33
N GLY A 717 -27.11 17.78 -23.27
CA GLY A 717 -28.50 18.14 -22.99
C GLY A 717 -29.36 16.99 -22.44
N ASN A 718 -28.98 15.73 -22.70
CA ASN A 718 -29.65 14.55 -22.13
C ASN A 718 -28.66 13.41 -21.79
N PRO A 719 -27.84 13.57 -20.75
CA PRO A 719 -26.75 12.64 -20.42
C PRO A 719 -27.23 11.23 -20.05
N GLU A 720 -28.39 11.11 -19.42
CA GLU A 720 -28.98 9.81 -19.04
C GLU A 720 -29.43 9.00 -20.27
N GLU A 721 -30.02 9.65 -21.28
CA GLU A 721 -30.37 8.99 -22.55
C GLU A 721 -29.13 8.60 -23.33
N SER A 722 -28.12 9.49 -23.41
CA SER A 722 -26.85 9.19 -24.06
C SER A 722 -26.10 8.01 -23.43
N ARG A 723 -26.25 7.79 -22.12
CA ARG A 723 -25.66 6.64 -21.42
C ARG A 723 -26.32 5.31 -21.82
N LYS A 724 -27.62 5.33 -22.13
CA LYS A 724 -28.41 4.14 -22.49
C LYS A 724 -28.29 3.77 -23.96
N ASN A 725 -28.05 4.76 -24.83
CA ASN A 725 -27.97 4.59 -26.29
C ASN A 725 -26.56 4.20 -26.79
N LYS A 726 -25.79 3.38 -26.05
CA LYS A 726 -24.56 2.80 -26.61
C LYS A 726 -24.92 1.74 -27.65
N GLY A 727 -24.93 2.15 -28.92
CA GLY A 727 -24.78 1.27 -30.08
C GLY A 727 -23.33 0.85 -30.25
#